data_AF-A0A061R8U1-F1
#
_entry.id   AF-A0A061R8U1-F1
#
_cell.length_a   1.000
_cell.length_b   1.000
_cell.length_c   1.000
_cell.angle_alpha   90.00
_cell.angle_beta   90.00
_cell.angle_gamma   90.00
#
_symmetry.space_group_name_H-M   'P 1'
#
loop_
_entity.id
_entity.type
_entity.pdbx_description
1 polymer ?
#
loop_
_entity_poly.entity_id
_entity_poly.type
_entity_poly.pdbx_seq_one_letter_code
_entity_poly.pdbx_strand_id
1 'polypeptide(L)'
;MYQTRLRASLQSSALFASHLQLNLDLFSTNLKKFSCYGNSFINSSFTSSGSTSVPEAESRQLLPQTKLSFSKLLVANRGEIACRVIRTAKKLGLETVAVFSETDREALHVRAADSSVKLSEGDGKSSYLSIDAVLAACRATGAEAVHPGYGFLSENADFAKALHDAGIRFVGPPAGAIAAMGDKVESKRLARAAGVSTIPGHAGVIAGAEEAVAHARRIGFPVMIKASAGGGGKGMRVARSEEEVRQNFAIASQEALSSFGDGRILIEAFVEEPRHIEIQVIADKHGNCLWLPERECSIQRRNQKVIEEAPSTFIDAETRKAMGEQAVALARAVNYCSAGTVEFLVDKHRRFYFLEMNTRLQVEHPITEEITKLDLVEEMLRVADGQELSFDQERASSIHGWAMECRVYAEDPGRGFLPSTGRLDQYMEPRGIGVRCDAGVTQGNIISMFYDPMIAKLVTHGSTRAEALARMRAALDSYVIRGPEHNVPFLRSVLSMNDYAAGNITTGFIPLHFPHEGDTSPEKLPMTDHETHQMVAIAAALFADGGIRAGNADLLKEKMQVTVDLDGAPIEVSLEPAPRGTVPDSPDARLSLSVDVGSAMHALVELLSPAEDRYCPDLVPARVNGAPAVLQVIKRWPRGGVFQLNGAQRKLILQRTTVAELMQYMPPAAARDASKQIVAPMPGLIVEANATEGQTVIPGEAIVVLEAMKMQNVLRADTGGKVKSVHVRKGDVVSTDDVLVIFE
;
A
#
# COMPACT_ATOMS: atom_id res chain seq x y z
N MET A 1 -8.85 -48.26 46.97
CA MET A 1 -9.39 -47.02 46.36
C MET A 1 -8.39 -45.87 46.25
N TYR A 2 -7.40 -45.72 47.15
CA TYR A 2 -6.41 -44.62 47.06
C TYR A 2 -5.30 -44.85 46.01
N GLN A 3 -4.82 -46.10 45.84
CA GLN A 3 -3.81 -46.45 44.83
C GLN A 3 -4.31 -46.41 43.38
N THR A 4 -5.62 -46.61 43.16
CA THR A 4 -6.24 -46.57 41.82
C THR A 4 -6.38 -45.14 41.30
N ARG A 5 -6.59 -44.15 42.19
CA ARG A 5 -6.65 -42.73 41.83
C ARG A 5 -5.27 -42.13 41.54
N LEU A 6 -4.21 -42.60 42.21
CA LEU A 6 -2.83 -42.15 41.93
C LEU A 6 -2.34 -42.61 40.54
N ARG A 7 -2.68 -43.84 40.12
CA ARG A 7 -2.32 -44.35 38.78
C ARG A 7 -3.02 -43.59 37.65
N ALA A 8 -4.28 -43.18 37.83
CA ALA A 8 -5.01 -42.38 36.85
C ALA A 8 -4.45 -40.96 36.71
N SER A 9 -4.02 -40.34 37.82
CA SER A 9 -3.37 -39.02 37.83
C SER A 9 -1.97 -39.04 37.20
N LEU A 10 -1.19 -40.12 37.40
CA LEU A 10 0.13 -40.26 36.77
C LEU A 10 0.02 -40.53 35.26
N GLN A 11 -0.99 -41.27 34.81
CA GLN A 11 -1.26 -41.47 33.38
C GLN A 11 -1.73 -40.20 32.68
N SER A 12 -2.56 -39.36 33.32
CA SER A 12 -2.97 -38.07 32.73
C SER A 12 -1.80 -37.08 32.64
N SER A 13 -0.87 -37.12 33.59
CA SER A 13 0.33 -36.28 33.61
C SER A 13 1.33 -36.68 32.51
N ALA A 14 1.49 -37.98 32.27
CA ALA A 14 2.33 -38.49 31.18
C ALA A 14 1.76 -38.17 29.79
N LEU A 15 0.44 -38.26 29.62
CA LEU A 15 -0.28 -37.87 28.39
C LEU A 15 -0.16 -36.36 28.11
N PHE A 16 -0.20 -35.53 29.16
CA PHE A 16 -0.04 -34.08 29.03
C PHE A 16 1.40 -33.70 28.68
N ALA A 17 2.40 -34.36 29.28
CA ALA A 17 3.81 -34.17 28.94
C ALA A 17 4.13 -34.62 27.51
N SER A 18 3.57 -35.74 27.04
CA SER A 18 3.73 -36.17 25.63
C SER A 18 3.06 -35.22 24.64
N HIS A 19 1.92 -34.60 24.99
CA HIS A 19 1.29 -33.58 24.16
C HIS A 19 2.09 -32.26 24.13
N LEU A 20 2.73 -31.88 25.24
CA LEU A 20 3.58 -30.70 25.30
C LEU A 20 4.88 -30.92 24.48
N GLN A 21 5.45 -32.12 24.54
CA GLN A 21 6.63 -32.49 23.75
C GLN A 21 6.30 -32.51 22.24
N LEU A 22 5.14 -33.08 21.85
CA LEU A 22 4.66 -33.05 20.46
C LEU A 22 4.43 -31.62 19.96
N ASN A 23 3.90 -30.73 20.79
CA ASN A 23 3.70 -29.33 20.43
C ASN A 23 5.03 -28.55 20.31
N LEU A 24 6.02 -28.85 21.15
CA LEU A 24 7.38 -28.28 21.06
C LEU A 24 8.14 -28.80 19.83
N ASP A 25 7.99 -30.08 19.50
CA ASP A 25 8.58 -30.67 18.29
C ASP A 25 7.89 -30.14 17.02
N LEU A 26 6.56 -29.93 17.04
CA LEU A 26 5.82 -29.22 15.98
C LEU A 26 6.29 -27.77 15.82
N PHE A 27 6.56 -27.05 16.92
CA PHE A 27 7.09 -25.69 16.91
C PHE A 27 8.52 -25.62 16.32
N SER A 28 9.38 -26.56 16.73
CA SER A 28 10.76 -26.72 16.25
C SER A 28 10.83 -27.09 14.76
N THR A 29 9.91 -27.96 14.31
CA THR A 29 9.81 -28.36 12.91
C THR A 29 9.24 -27.24 12.03
N ASN A 30 8.30 -26.44 12.56
CA ASN A 30 7.80 -25.24 11.88
C ASN A 30 8.91 -24.18 11.71
N LEU A 31 9.73 -23.93 12.73
CA LEU A 31 10.86 -23.01 12.65
C LEU A 31 11.90 -23.42 11.58
N LYS A 32 12.14 -24.73 11.39
CA LYS A 32 13.02 -25.23 10.31
C LYS A 32 12.36 -25.19 8.93
N LYS A 33 11.04 -25.43 8.83
CA LYS A 33 10.30 -25.38 7.55
C LYS A 33 10.18 -23.95 6.98
N PHE A 34 10.11 -22.92 7.82
CA PHE A 34 10.07 -21.52 7.36
C PHE A 34 11.32 -21.07 6.57
N SER A 35 12.45 -21.76 6.71
CA SER A 35 13.69 -21.46 5.98
C SER A 35 13.69 -21.96 4.52
N CYS A 36 12.79 -22.87 4.14
CA CYS A 36 12.92 -23.62 2.88
C CYS A 36 12.06 -23.07 1.73
N TYR A 37 11.02 -22.28 2.01
CA TYR A 37 10.03 -21.85 1.00
C TYR A 37 10.45 -20.63 0.17
N GLY A 38 11.54 -19.94 0.52
CA GLY A 38 12.03 -18.78 -0.24
C GLY A 38 12.98 -19.08 -1.41
N ASN A 39 13.61 -20.26 -1.44
CA ASN A 39 14.75 -20.51 -2.33
C ASN A 39 14.42 -21.25 -3.63
N SER A 40 13.24 -21.88 -3.77
CA SER A 40 12.93 -22.73 -4.92
C SER A 40 12.07 -22.07 -6.01
N PHE A 41 11.55 -20.86 -5.80
CA PHE A 41 10.59 -20.23 -6.72
C PHE A 41 11.22 -19.41 -7.87
N ILE A 42 12.54 -19.18 -7.88
CA ILE A 42 13.16 -18.26 -8.87
C ILE A 42 14.26 -18.91 -9.74
N ASN A 43 14.73 -20.13 -9.44
CA ASN A 43 15.92 -20.68 -10.10
C ASN A 43 15.69 -21.68 -11.25
N SER A 44 14.47 -21.89 -11.75
CA SER A 44 14.22 -22.94 -12.76
C SER A 44 13.76 -22.41 -14.11
N SER A 45 14.54 -21.55 -14.75
CA SER A 45 14.39 -21.26 -16.19
C SER A 45 15.59 -20.49 -16.73
N PHE A 46 16.74 -21.14 -16.87
CA PHE A 46 17.80 -20.83 -17.85
C PHE A 46 18.88 -21.92 -17.77
N THR A 47 18.79 -22.94 -18.63
CA THR A 47 19.90 -23.84 -18.91
C THR A 47 20.33 -23.61 -20.35
N SER A 48 21.30 -22.71 -20.56
CA SER A 48 22.13 -22.71 -21.76
C SER A 48 23.56 -23.07 -21.35
N SER A 49 24.07 -24.10 -22.01
CA SER A 49 25.43 -24.60 -21.89
C SER A 49 26.43 -23.55 -22.40
N GLY A 50 27.28 -23.04 -21.51
CA GLY A 50 28.42 -22.21 -21.86
C GLY A 50 29.36 -22.09 -20.67
N SER A 51 30.53 -22.72 -20.77
CA SER A 51 31.59 -22.58 -19.79
C SER A 51 32.18 -21.18 -19.86
N THR A 52 31.80 -20.31 -18.93
CA THR A 52 32.53 -19.07 -18.66
C THR A 52 32.85 -19.01 -17.17
N SER A 53 34.15 -18.91 -16.89
CA SER A 53 34.74 -18.75 -15.56
C SER A 53 34.07 -17.62 -14.79
N VAL A 54 33.57 -17.93 -13.60
CA VAL A 54 33.11 -16.96 -12.61
C VAL A 54 34.29 -16.07 -12.22
N PRO A 55 34.22 -14.74 -12.37
CA PRO A 55 35.23 -13.85 -11.81
C PRO A 55 35.18 -13.96 -10.27
N GLU A 56 36.34 -14.12 -9.65
CA GLU A 56 36.48 -14.10 -8.19
C GLU A 56 35.78 -12.87 -7.60
N ALA A 57 35.02 -13.11 -6.53
CA ALA A 57 34.35 -12.05 -5.78
C ALA A 57 35.39 -11.05 -5.28
N GLU A 58 35.38 -9.83 -5.84
CA GLU A 58 36.10 -8.70 -5.27
C GLU A 58 35.64 -8.54 -3.81
N SER A 59 36.59 -8.76 -2.90
CA SER A 59 36.45 -8.50 -1.49
C SER A 59 35.97 -7.07 -1.30
N ARG A 60 34.73 -6.90 -0.82
CA ARG A 60 34.23 -5.62 -0.31
C ARG A 60 35.23 -5.12 0.74
N GLN A 61 36.05 -4.14 0.38
CA GLN A 61 36.77 -3.34 1.36
C GLN A 61 35.71 -2.61 2.18
N LEU A 62 35.41 -3.13 3.37
CA LEU A 62 34.63 -2.43 4.37
C LEU A 62 35.43 -1.17 4.74
N LEU A 63 34.99 -0.01 4.24
CA LEU A 63 35.45 1.28 4.76
C LEU A 63 35.25 1.27 6.28
N PRO A 64 36.20 1.79 7.07
CA PRO A 64 36.06 1.84 8.51
C PRO A 64 34.78 2.60 8.85
N GLN A 65 33.80 1.92 9.44
CA GLN A 65 32.57 2.56 9.89
C GLN A 65 32.93 3.59 10.95
N THR A 66 32.87 4.87 10.59
CA THR A 66 32.97 5.97 11.55
C THR A 66 31.79 5.86 12.51
N LYS A 67 32.09 5.43 13.73
CA LYS A 67 31.12 5.31 14.81
C LYS A 67 30.45 6.67 15.03
N LEU A 68 29.12 6.69 15.07
CA LEU A 68 28.35 7.90 15.35
C LEU A 68 28.69 8.44 16.76
N SER A 69 28.71 9.76 16.91
CA SER A 69 29.03 10.40 18.21
C SER A 69 27.93 10.21 19.26
N PHE A 70 26.69 10.06 18.81
CA PHE A 70 25.55 9.74 19.67
C PHE A 70 25.24 8.25 19.68
N SER A 71 24.64 7.79 20.78
CA SER A 71 24.39 6.37 21.04
C SER A 71 22.91 6.01 21.09
N LYS A 72 22.02 6.98 21.31
CA LYS A 72 20.58 6.75 21.50
C LYS A 72 19.71 7.60 20.60
N LEU A 73 18.84 6.94 19.83
CA LEU A 73 17.92 7.53 18.87
C LEU A 73 16.46 7.30 19.30
N LEU A 74 15.69 8.39 19.40
CA LEU A 74 14.24 8.31 19.52
C LEU A 74 13.59 8.44 18.14
N VAL A 75 12.63 7.57 17.83
CA VAL A 75 11.86 7.62 16.59
C VAL A 75 10.49 8.22 16.88
N ALA A 76 10.30 9.48 16.50
CA ALA A 76 9.09 10.26 16.75
C ALA A 76 7.98 9.97 15.71
N ASN A 77 7.72 8.68 15.47
CA ASN A 77 6.73 8.20 14.51
C ASN A 77 6.24 6.80 14.89
N ARG A 78 5.38 6.20 14.06
CA ARG A 78 4.77 4.89 14.25
C ARG A 78 4.78 4.05 12.98
N GLY A 79 4.25 2.83 13.07
CA GLY A 79 3.97 1.99 11.91
C GLY A 79 5.24 1.56 11.16
N GLU A 80 5.14 1.43 9.84
CA GLU A 80 6.22 0.88 9.01
C GLU A 80 7.47 1.77 9.03
N ILE A 81 7.31 3.09 8.99
CA ILE A 81 8.45 4.02 8.97
C ILE A 81 9.24 3.95 10.27
N ALA A 82 8.56 3.80 11.41
CA ALA A 82 9.26 3.62 12.67
C ALA A 82 10.09 2.33 12.66
N CYS A 83 9.52 1.23 12.15
CA CYS A 83 10.24 -0.03 11.96
C CYS A 83 11.43 0.11 11.00
N ARG A 84 11.25 0.82 9.88
CA ARG A 84 12.29 1.11 8.87
C ARG A 84 13.47 1.85 9.49
N VAL A 85 13.21 2.86 10.31
CA VAL A 85 14.25 3.66 10.97
C VAL A 85 14.95 2.85 12.06
N ILE A 86 14.19 2.15 12.92
CA ILE A 86 14.72 1.30 13.98
C ILE A 86 15.68 0.24 13.40
N ARG A 87 15.31 -0.38 12.27
CA ARG A 87 16.14 -1.39 11.59
C ARG A 87 17.53 -0.85 11.21
N THR A 88 17.59 0.35 10.61
CA THR A 88 18.88 0.98 10.25
C THR A 88 19.64 1.47 11.49
N ALA A 89 18.95 2.05 12.47
CA ALA A 89 19.59 2.50 13.70
C ALA A 89 20.28 1.33 14.45
N LYS A 90 19.60 0.18 14.55
CA LYS A 90 20.18 -1.05 15.13
C LYS A 90 21.36 -1.59 14.34
N LYS A 91 21.30 -1.54 12.99
CA LYS A 91 22.43 -1.91 12.11
C LYS A 91 23.67 -1.05 12.40
N LEU A 92 23.48 0.21 12.79
CA LEU A 92 24.55 1.14 13.15
C LEU A 92 24.96 1.07 14.64
N GLY A 93 24.35 0.16 15.42
CA GLY A 93 24.67 -0.02 16.84
C GLY A 93 24.09 1.05 17.77
N LEU A 94 23.06 1.78 17.34
CA LEU A 94 22.33 2.74 18.18
C LEU A 94 21.29 2.03 19.05
N GLU A 95 21.15 2.48 20.29
CA GLU A 95 20.00 2.15 21.14
C GLU A 95 18.76 2.89 20.63
N THR A 96 17.66 2.17 20.45
CA THR A 96 16.45 2.69 19.82
C THR A 96 15.31 2.87 20.82
N VAL A 97 14.63 4.02 20.74
CA VAL A 97 13.47 4.36 21.56
C VAL A 97 12.26 4.61 20.66
N ALA A 98 11.18 3.84 20.85
CA ALA A 98 9.90 4.07 20.19
C ALA A 98 8.96 4.90 21.09
N VAL A 99 8.24 5.87 20.51
CA VAL A 99 7.11 6.52 21.18
C VAL A 99 5.78 5.92 20.74
N PHE A 100 4.81 5.87 21.65
CA PHE A 100 3.49 5.30 21.36
C PHE A 100 2.32 5.99 22.06
N SER A 101 1.16 5.96 21.41
CA SER A 101 -0.15 6.27 22.01
C SER A 101 -0.71 5.04 22.74
N GLU A 102 -1.81 5.15 23.48
CA GLU A 102 -2.44 3.96 24.09
C GLU A 102 -2.87 2.94 23.02
N THR A 103 -3.44 3.43 21.91
CA THR A 103 -3.85 2.59 20.77
C THR A 103 -2.69 1.78 20.17
N ASP A 104 -1.47 2.32 20.18
CA ASP A 104 -0.29 1.68 19.56
C ASP A 104 0.52 0.81 20.54
N ARG A 105 0.00 0.53 21.75
CA ARG A 105 0.73 -0.26 22.77
C ARG A 105 1.28 -1.59 22.24
N GLU A 106 0.56 -2.25 21.34
CA GLU A 106 0.94 -3.54 20.74
C GLU A 106 1.43 -3.42 19.28
N ALA A 107 1.77 -2.21 18.83
CA ALA A 107 2.26 -1.99 17.47
C ALA A 107 3.66 -2.62 17.27
N LEU A 108 3.97 -2.96 16.02
CA LEU A 108 5.22 -3.64 15.68
C LEU A 108 6.45 -2.80 16.07
N HIS A 109 6.42 -1.49 15.86
CA HIS A 109 7.56 -0.60 16.14
C HIS A 109 7.87 -0.51 17.65
N VAL A 110 6.85 -0.62 18.51
CA VAL A 110 7.01 -0.64 19.97
C VAL A 110 7.77 -1.89 20.42
N ARG A 111 7.48 -3.05 19.79
CA ARG A 111 8.21 -4.30 20.04
C ARG A 111 9.59 -4.33 19.40
N ALA A 112 9.77 -3.61 18.29
CA ALA A 112 11.02 -3.60 17.54
C ALA A 112 12.12 -2.74 18.19
N ALA A 113 11.76 -1.69 18.93
CA ALA A 113 12.71 -0.82 19.63
C ALA A 113 13.31 -1.49 20.88
N ASP A 114 14.44 -0.98 21.37
CA ASP A 114 15.09 -1.49 22.59
C ASP A 114 14.38 -1.00 23.86
N SER A 115 13.77 0.19 23.78
CA SER A 115 12.85 0.70 24.80
C SER A 115 11.71 1.48 24.16
N SER A 116 10.65 1.72 24.92
CA SER A 116 9.51 2.49 24.44
C SER A 116 8.89 3.35 25.53
N VAL A 117 8.30 4.48 25.14
CA VAL A 117 7.66 5.44 26.05
C VAL A 117 6.28 5.82 25.53
N LYS A 118 5.29 5.73 26.42
CA LYS A 118 3.94 6.23 26.15
C LYS A 118 3.94 7.75 26.15
N LEU A 119 3.38 8.37 25.13
CA LEU A 119 3.19 9.82 25.08
C LEU A 119 2.10 10.25 26.08
N SER A 120 2.36 11.34 26.80
CA SER A 120 1.56 11.76 27.96
C SER A 120 0.22 12.41 27.61
N GLU A 121 0.05 12.86 26.37
CA GLU A 121 -1.11 13.66 25.94
C GLU A 121 -1.84 13.01 24.75
N GLY A 122 -3.17 13.16 24.75
CA GLY A 122 -4.04 12.68 23.68
C GLY A 122 -4.12 11.16 23.56
N ASP A 123 -4.89 10.71 22.56
CA ASP A 123 -4.82 9.35 22.04
C ASP A 123 -4.90 9.42 20.51
N GLY A 124 -4.47 8.36 19.83
CA GLY A 124 -4.46 8.34 18.38
C GLY A 124 -3.40 9.29 17.80
N LYS A 125 -3.81 10.14 16.85
CA LYS A 125 -2.90 11.04 16.11
C LYS A 125 -2.46 12.27 16.90
N SER A 126 -3.27 12.75 17.85
CA SER A 126 -2.95 13.98 18.60
C SER A 126 -1.74 13.78 19.49
N SER A 127 -1.52 12.57 20.03
CA SER A 127 -0.33 12.25 20.83
C SER A 127 0.97 12.49 20.09
N TYR A 128 1.07 11.99 18.86
CA TYR A 128 2.26 12.12 18.01
C TYR A 128 2.49 13.55 17.48
N LEU A 129 1.51 14.45 17.63
CA LEU A 129 1.61 15.86 17.22
C LEU A 129 2.01 16.79 18.38
N SER A 130 2.09 16.29 19.62
CA SER A 130 2.51 17.11 20.76
C SER A 130 4.03 17.21 20.83
N ILE A 131 4.55 18.40 20.51
CA ILE A 131 5.98 18.75 20.61
C ILE A 131 6.47 18.54 22.05
N ASP A 132 5.69 19.01 23.03
CA ASP A 132 6.04 18.92 24.45
C ASP A 132 6.10 17.47 24.94
N ALA A 133 5.15 16.62 24.53
CA ALA A 133 5.16 15.21 24.88
C ALA A 133 6.38 14.48 24.30
N VAL A 134 6.76 14.77 23.05
CA VAL A 134 7.95 14.17 22.42
C VAL A 134 9.24 14.65 23.08
N LEU A 135 9.36 15.95 23.41
CA LEU A 135 10.51 16.49 24.14
C LEU A 135 10.62 15.90 25.55
N ALA A 136 9.49 15.70 26.24
CA ALA A 136 9.45 15.03 27.53
C ALA A 136 9.93 13.58 27.42
N ALA A 137 9.53 12.85 26.38
CA ALA A 137 10.00 11.49 26.12
C ALA A 137 11.52 11.45 25.84
N CYS A 138 12.06 12.42 25.09
CA CYS A 138 13.51 12.53 24.87
C CYS A 138 14.26 12.73 26.19
N ARG A 139 13.79 13.66 27.04
CA ARG A 139 14.39 13.90 28.37
C ARG A 139 14.32 12.67 29.28
N ALA A 140 13.20 11.95 29.29
CA ALA A 140 13.01 10.78 30.13
C ALA A 140 13.90 9.59 29.72
N THR A 141 14.22 9.47 28.44
CA THR A 141 14.97 8.34 27.88
C THR A 141 16.46 8.62 27.69
N GLY A 142 16.84 9.90 27.72
CA GLY A 142 18.19 10.37 27.40
C GLY A 142 18.50 10.28 25.91
N ALA A 143 17.50 10.36 25.03
CA ALA A 143 17.71 10.34 23.59
C ALA A 143 18.49 11.58 23.13
N GLU A 144 19.54 11.36 22.34
CA GLU A 144 20.47 12.40 21.87
C GLU A 144 20.12 12.90 20.46
N ALA A 145 19.32 12.12 19.74
CA ALA A 145 18.82 12.42 18.41
C ALA A 145 17.36 11.97 18.27
N VAL A 146 16.63 12.64 17.38
CA VAL A 146 15.25 12.31 17.02
C VAL A 146 15.11 12.17 15.52
N HIS A 147 14.61 11.02 15.07
CA HIS A 147 14.19 10.82 13.69
C HIS A 147 12.67 10.97 13.58
N PRO A 148 12.14 11.95 12.81
CA PRO A 148 10.71 12.20 12.73
C PRO A 148 10.00 11.25 11.75
N GLY A 149 10.73 10.56 10.87
CA GLY A 149 10.13 9.79 9.78
C GLY A 149 9.50 10.73 8.75
N TYR A 150 8.24 10.49 8.42
CA TYR A 150 7.44 11.37 7.57
C TYR A 150 6.04 11.57 8.14
N GLY A 151 5.38 12.66 7.74
CA GLY A 151 4.14 13.09 8.38
C GLY A 151 4.37 13.48 9.85
N PHE A 152 3.28 13.66 10.60
CA PHE A 152 3.33 14.16 11.98
C PHE A 152 4.16 15.43 12.11
N LEU A 153 5.29 15.38 12.83
CA LEU A 153 6.14 16.53 13.12
C LEU A 153 7.33 16.67 12.16
N SER A 154 7.45 15.84 11.12
CA SER A 154 8.61 15.83 10.21
C SER A 154 8.82 17.14 9.45
N GLU A 155 7.74 17.85 9.16
CA GLU A 155 7.74 19.12 8.41
C GLU A 155 7.27 20.28 9.30
N ASN A 156 7.43 20.14 10.63
CA ASN A 156 7.10 21.18 11.59
C ASN A 156 8.37 21.94 12.00
N ALA A 157 8.48 23.20 11.56
CA ALA A 157 9.64 24.04 11.83
C ALA A 157 9.82 24.33 13.33
N ASP A 158 8.72 24.48 14.08
CA ASP A 158 8.76 24.72 15.53
C ASP A 158 9.30 23.50 16.28
N PHE A 159 8.97 22.29 15.83
CA PHE A 159 9.50 21.05 16.40
C PHE A 159 11.01 20.92 16.17
N ALA A 160 11.48 21.15 14.94
CA ALA A 160 12.91 21.11 14.62
C ALA A 160 13.69 22.17 15.44
N LYS A 161 13.11 23.36 15.62
CA LYS A 161 13.67 24.41 16.47
C LYS A 161 13.70 24.01 17.94
N ALA A 162 12.60 23.46 18.48
CA ALA A 162 12.52 23.09 19.88
C ALA A 162 13.51 21.96 20.25
N LEU A 163 13.76 21.01 19.33
CA LEU A 163 14.82 20.01 19.50
C LEU A 163 16.21 20.64 19.51
N HIS A 164 16.49 21.57 18.60
CA HIS A 164 17.75 22.30 18.55
C HIS A 164 18.00 23.07 19.86
N ASP A 165 17.00 23.83 20.35
CA ASP A 165 17.07 24.59 21.59
C ASP A 165 17.27 23.67 22.82
N ALA A 166 16.80 22.42 22.74
CA ALA A 166 17.01 21.38 23.76
C ALA A 166 18.35 20.63 23.63
N GLY A 167 19.18 20.94 22.63
CA GLY A 167 20.45 20.24 22.38
C GLY A 167 20.29 18.83 21.80
N ILE A 168 19.11 18.50 21.27
CA ILE A 168 18.79 17.19 20.68
C ILE A 168 18.95 17.29 19.15
N ARG A 169 19.67 16.35 18.55
CA ARG A 169 19.88 16.36 17.08
C ARG A 169 18.59 16.00 16.35
N PHE A 170 18.07 16.91 15.54
CA PHE A 170 16.99 16.61 14.60
C PHE A 170 17.56 15.92 13.35
N VAL A 171 17.10 14.70 13.07
CA VAL A 171 17.50 13.94 11.86
C VAL A 171 16.60 14.35 10.70
N GLY A 172 16.87 15.53 10.15
CA GLY A 172 16.08 16.16 9.09
C GLY A 172 16.64 17.54 8.74
N PRO A 173 15.95 18.30 7.88
CA PRO A 173 16.39 19.64 7.49
C PRO A 173 16.26 20.66 8.64
N PRO A 174 17.00 21.78 8.57
CA PRO A 174 16.89 22.83 9.58
C PRO A 174 15.52 23.53 9.52
N ALA A 175 15.07 24.07 10.66
CA ALA A 175 13.77 24.74 10.80
C ALA A 175 13.53 25.85 9.76
N GLY A 176 14.57 26.59 9.39
CA GLY A 176 14.49 27.63 8.35
C GLY A 176 14.14 27.08 6.96
N ALA A 177 14.71 25.94 6.58
CA ALA A 177 14.42 25.29 5.31
C ALA A 177 12.99 24.72 5.28
N ILE A 178 12.54 24.12 6.39
CA ILE A 178 11.17 23.63 6.56
C ILE A 178 10.18 24.78 6.40
N ALA A 179 10.38 25.90 7.10
CA ALA A 179 9.51 27.06 7.02
C ALA A 179 9.48 27.68 5.62
N ALA A 180 10.63 27.79 4.96
CA ALA A 180 10.75 28.38 3.63
C ALA A 180 9.97 27.58 2.55
N MET A 181 9.95 26.25 2.66
CA MET A 181 9.29 25.38 1.68
C MET A 181 7.82 25.10 2.03
N GLY A 182 7.38 25.36 3.26
CA GLY A 182 6.00 25.15 3.70
C GLY A 182 4.97 26.14 3.13
N ASP A 183 5.39 27.34 2.71
CA ASP A 183 4.52 28.32 2.02
C ASP A 183 4.70 28.22 0.51
N LYS A 184 3.60 28.01 -0.24
CA LYS A 184 3.64 27.81 -1.70
C LYS A 184 4.06 29.04 -2.50
N VAL A 185 3.81 30.24 -1.98
CA VAL A 185 4.20 31.49 -2.65
C VAL A 185 5.69 31.70 -2.47
N GLU A 186 6.16 31.56 -1.23
CA GLU A 186 7.56 31.72 -0.89
C GLU A 186 8.44 30.64 -1.55
N SER A 187 8.00 29.38 -1.54
CA SER A 187 8.74 28.29 -2.17
C SER A 187 8.90 28.49 -3.68
N LYS A 188 7.87 28.97 -4.37
CA LYS A 188 7.94 29.32 -5.80
C LYS A 188 8.84 30.52 -6.07
N ARG A 189 8.80 31.53 -5.20
CA ARG A 189 9.68 32.70 -5.30
C ARG A 189 11.15 32.27 -5.19
N LEU A 190 11.47 31.41 -4.22
CA LEU A 190 12.80 30.86 -4.02
C LEU A 190 13.22 29.94 -5.17
N ALA A 191 12.32 29.08 -5.67
CA ALA A 191 12.57 28.24 -6.84
C ALA A 191 12.92 29.07 -8.09
N ARG A 192 12.16 30.13 -8.38
CA ARG A 192 12.48 31.05 -9.49
C ARG A 192 13.81 31.76 -9.28
N ALA A 193 14.09 32.23 -8.08
CA ALA A 193 15.36 32.88 -7.75
C ALA A 193 16.56 31.93 -7.88
N ALA A 194 16.35 30.64 -7.59
CA ALA A 194 17.34 29.57 -7.74
C ALA A 194 17.47 29.05 -9.19
N GLY A 195 16.75 29.62 -10.15
CA GLY A 195 16.78 29.20 -11.56
C GLY A 195 16.05 27.90 -11.85
N VAL A 196 15.19 27.45 -10.94
CA VAL A 196 14.36 26.26 -11.13
C VAL A 196 13.16 26.60 -12.03
N SER A 197 12.91 25.73 -13.00
CA SER A 197 11.75 25.82 -13.87
C SER A 197 10.47 25.78 -13.05
N THR A 198 9.62 26.79 -13.17
CA THR A 198 8.30 26.85 -12.50
C THR A 198 7.19 26.93 -13.54
N ILE A 199 6.00 26.43 -13.19
CA ILE A 199 4.83 26.51 -14.07
C ILE A 199 4.59 27.99 -14.44
N PRO A 200 4.38 28.31 -15.73
CA PRO A 200 3.99 29.65 -16.14
C PRO A 200 2.75 30.09 -15.39
N GLY A 201 2.82 31.20 -14.67
CA GLY A 201 1.77 31.61 -13.75
C GLY A 201 2.08 32.91 -13.05
N HIS A 202 1.06 33.48 -12.41
CA HIS A 202 1.22 34.66 -11.57
C HIS A 202 1.83 34.25 -10.22
N ALA A 203 2.96 34.85 -9.85
CA ALA A 203 3.68 34.54 -8.61
C ALA A 203 3.12 35.27 -7.37
N GLY A 204 2.15 36.17 -7.56
CA GLY A 204 1.52 36.93 -6.49
C GLY A 204 0.12 36.41 -6.14
N VAL A 205 -0.45 37.00 -5.09
CA VAL A 205 -1.84 36.77 -4.70
C VAL A 205 -2.74 37.56 -5.63
N ILE A 206 -3.74 36.89 -6.20
CA ILE A 206 -4.75 37.52 -7.06
C ILE A 206 -5.86 38.10 -6.17
N ALA A 207 -6.15 39.38 -6.31
CA ALA A 207 -7.10 40.10 -5.47
C ALA A 207 -8.56 39.88 -5.90
N GLY A 208 -8.83 39.47 -7.15
CA GLY A 208 -10.19 39.26 -7.63
C GLY A 208 -10.30 38.55 -8.98
N ALA A 209 -11.53 38.17 -9.33
CA ALA A 209 -11.84 37.36 -10.51
C ALA A 209 -11.41 38.02 -11.85
N GLU A 210 -11.56 39.33 -12.01
CA GLU A 210 -11.15 40.01 -13.25
C GLU A 210 -9.62 40.06 -13.42
N GLU A 211 -8.88 40.20 -12.32
CA GLU A 211 -7.42 40.08 -12.34
C GLU A 211 -7.02 38.64 -12.71
N ALA A 212 -7.72 37.63 -12.18
CA ALA A 212 -7.53 36.24 -12.56
C ALA A 212 -7.74 36.01 -14.07
N VAL A 213 -8.79 36.59 -14.66
CA VAL A 213 -9.05 36.53 -16.11
C VAL A 213 -7.93 37.20 -16.91
N ALA A 214 -7.46 38.37 -16.49
CA ALA A 214 -6.36 39.08 -17.16
C ALA A 214 -5.07 38.25 -17.16
N HIS A 215 -4.77 37.56 -16.06
CA HIS A 215 -3.64 36.63 -16.00
C HIS A 215 -3.88 35.37 -16.84
N ALA A 216 -5.09 34.80 -16.82
CA ALA A 216 -5.44 33.63 -17.63
C ALA A 216 -5.24 33.89 -19.13
N ARG A 217 -5.66 35.07 -19.62
CA ARG A 217 -5.43 35.49 -21.01
C ARG A 217 -3.95 35.55 -21.38
N ARG A 218 -3.09 36.00 -20.45
CA ARG A 218 -1.65 36.11 -20.67
C ARG A 218 -0.95 34.75 -20.67
N ILE A 219 -1.41 33.85 -19.80
CA ILE A 219 -0.89 32.48 -19.69
C ILE A 219 -1.33 31.64 -20.89
N GLY A 220 -2.58 31.81 -21.33
CA GLY A 220 -3.25 30.95 -22.31
C GLY A 220 -4.07 29.86 -21.63
N PHE A 221 -5.24 29.54 -22.20
CA PHE A 221 -6.10 28.48 -21.70
C PHE A 221 -5.66 27.10 -22.21
N PRO A 222 -5.90 26.00 -21.45
CA PRO A 222 -6.51 25.98 -20.12
C PRO A 222 -5.57 26.43 -18.99
N VAL A 223 -6.16 26.94 -17.91
CA VAL A 223 -5.44 27.37 -16.69
C VAL A 223 -5.94 26.60 -15.46
N MET A 224 -5.08 26.48 -14.45
CA MET A 224 -5.38 25.88 -13.16
C MET A 224 -5.42 26.98 -12.09
N ILE A 225 -6.53 27.03 -11.36
CA ILE A 225 -6.73 27.88 -10.19
C ILE A 225 -6.42 27.04 -8.95
N LYS A 226 -5.54 27.54 -8.08
CA LYS A 226 -5.10 26.82 -6.87
C LYS A 226 -5.15 27.72 -5.64
N ALA A 227 -5.56 27.17 -4.51
CA ALA A 227 -5.39 27.84 -3.22
C ALA A 227 -3.91 27.93 -2.80
N SER A 228 -3.54 29.06 -2.18
CA SER A 228 -2.20 29.30 -1.62
C SER A 228 -1.93 28.37 -0.43
N ALA A 229 -2.93 28.20 0.44
CA ALA A 229 -2.89 27.28 1.57
C ALA A 229 -3.63 25.98 1.24
N GLY A 230 -3.16 24.87 1.82
CA GLY A 230 -3.79 23.54 1.69
C GLY A 230 -3.02 22.57 0.79
N GLY A 231 -3.13 21.26 1.07
CA GLY A 231 -2.50 20.16 0.33
C GLY A 231 -3.51 19.17 -0.24
N GLY A 232 -3.04 18.21 -1.05
CA GLY A 232 -3.88 17.11 -1.56
C GLY A 232 -4.92 17.49 -2.63
N GLY A 233 -4.72 18.63 -3.30
CA GLY A 233 -5.55 19.10 -4.42
C GLY A 233 -6.94 19.65 -4.08
N LYS A 234 -7.24 19.86 -2.79
CA LYS A 234 -8.43 20.64 -2.36
C LYS A 234 -8.31 22.09 -2.84
N GLY A 235 -9.40 22.67 -3.34
CA GLY A 235 -9.39 24.01 -3.94
C GLY A 235 -8.65 24.14 -5.28
N MET A 236 -8.36 23.04 -5.99
CA MET A 236 -7.80 23.07 -7.35
C MET A 236 -8.89 22.92 -8.42
N ARG A 237 -8.93 23.84 -9.39
CA ARG A 237 -9.93 23.81 -10.47
C ARG A 237 -9.32 24.18 -11.82
N VAL A 238 -9.65 23.41 -12.84
CA VAL A 238 -9.28 23.71 -14.23
C VAL A 238 -10.32 24.65 -14.82
N ALA A 239 -9.87 25.71 -15.47
CA ALA A 239 -10.72 26.62 -16.23
C ALA A 239 -10.26 26.67 -17.70
N ARG A 240 -11.18 26.40 -18.61
CA ARG A 240 -10.95 26.39 -20.07
C ARG A 240 -11.44 27.66 -20.77
N SER A 241 -12.16 28.50 -20.05
CA SER A 241 -12.72 29.75 -20.56
C SER A 241 -12.66 30.85 -19.50
N GLU A 242 -12.84 32.09 -19.91
CA GLU A 242 -12.88 33.24 -18.98
C GLU A 242 -14.05 33.13 -17.99
N GLU A 243 -15.19 32.61 -18.46
CA GLU A 243 -16.37 32.43 -17.62
C GLU A 243 -16.10 31.38 -16.53
N GLU A 244 -15.48 30.27 -16.89
CA GLU A 244 -15.03 29.27 -15.93
C GLU A 244 -14.01 29.85 -14.93
N VAL A 245 -13.11 30.76 -15.35
CA VAL A 245 -12.18 31.41 -14.42
C VAL A 245 -12.93 32.23 -13.37
N ARG A 246 -13.92 33.03 -13.77
CA ARG A 246 -14.71 33.85 -12.84
C ARG A 246 -15.45 33.00 -11.83
N GLN A 247 -16.13 31.96 -12.31
CA GLN A 247 -16.90 31.05 -11.47
C GLN A 247 -15.99 30.26 -10.52
N ASN A 248 -14.93 29.65 -11.05
CA ASN A 248 -14.02 28.81 -10.26
C ASN A 248 -13.18 29.62 -9.27
N PHE A 249 -12.84 30.88 -9.56
CA PHE A 249 -12.11 31.75 -8.61
C PHE A 249 -12.92 31.99 -7.34
N ALA A 250 -14.20 32.36 -7.48
CA ALA A 250 -15.08 32.62 -6.34
C ALA A 250 -15.25 31.37 -5.47
N ILE A 251 -15.47 30.21 -6.11
CA ILE A 251 -15.63 28.93 -5.42
C ILE A 251 -14.33 28.54 -4.71
N ALA A 252 -13.19 28.60 -5.41
CA ALA A 252 -11.90 28.21 -4.85
C ALA A 252 -11.49 29.10 -3.67
N SER A 253 -11.73 30.41 -3.73
CA SER A 253 -11.41 31.33 -2.64
C SER A 253 -12.26 31.07 -1.39
N GLN A 254 -13.56 30.82 -1.56
CA GLN A 254 -14.45 30.45 -0.45
C GLN A 254 -14.09 29.08 0.16
N GLU A 255 -13.78 28.10 -0.70
CA GLU A 255 -13.35 26.77 -0.27
C GLU A 255 -12.02 26.85 0.51
N ALA A 256 -11.07 27.67 0.05
CA ALA A 256 -9.79 27.88 0.72
C ALA A 256 -9.95 28.59 2.07
N LEU A 257 -10.78 29.65 2.13
CA LEU A 257 -11.04 30.38 3.37
C LEU A 257 -11.74 29.51 4.41
N SER A 258 -12.75 28.74 4.00
CA SER A 258 -13.50 27.84 4.91
C SER A 258 -12.66 26.64 5.38
N SER A 259 -11.79 26.11 4.53
CA SER A 259 -11.00 24.91 4.84
C SER A 259 -9.68 25.23 5.55
N PHE A 260 -9.05 26.36 5.26
CA PHE A 260 -7.66 26.66 5.66
C PHE A 260 -7.49 28.06 6.28
N GLY A 261 -8.54 28.86 6.38
CA GLY A 261 -8.46 30.23 6.93
C GLY A 261 -7.69 31.22 6.06
N ASP A 262 -7.29 30.82 4.84
CA ASP A 262 -6.51 31.62 3.91
C ASP A 262 -7.16 31.56 2.52
N GLY A 263 -7.75 32.67 2.10
CA GLY A 263 -8.46 32.81 0.82
C GLY A 263 -7.57 33.19 -0.36
N ARG A 264 -6.23 33.24 -0.20
CA ARG A 264 -5.30 33.62 -1.28
C ARG A 264 -5.29 32.58 -2.40
N ILE A 265 -5.42 33.04 -3.65
CA ILE A 265 -5.49 32.19 -4.85
C ILE A 265 -4.32 32.47 -5.80
N LEU A 266 -3.84 31.42 -6.46
CA LEU A 266 -2.83 31.38 -7.51
C LEU A 266 -3.45 30.92 -8.83
N ILE A 267 -2.93 31.43 -9.96
CA ILE A 267 -3.31 30.97 -11.31
C ILE A 267 -2.09 30.57 -12.12
N GLU A 268 -2.15 29.39 -12.70
CA GLU A 268 -1.04 28.76 -13.42
C GLU A 268 -1.52 28.13 -14.73
N ALA A 269 -0.61 27.90 -15.68
CA ALA A 269 -0.89 27.10 -16.85
C ALA A 269 -1.33 25.69 -16.42
N PHE A 270 -2.36 25.15 -17.08
CA PHE A 270 -2.71 23.75 -16.92
C PHE A 270 -1.72 22.88 -17.71
N VAL A 271 -1.10 21.92 -17.03
CA VAL A 271 -0.19 20.96 -17.68
C VAL A 271 -1.01 19.79 -18.19
N GLU A 272 -1.02 19.58 -19.51
CA GLU A 272 -1.71 18.46 -20.14
C GLU A 272 -0.91 17.17 -19.99
N GLU A 273 -1.63 16.05 -19.82
CA GLU A 273 -1.07 14.70 -19.61
C GLU A 273 0.11 14.70 -18.60
N PRO A 274 -0.04 15.32 -17.42
CA PRO A 274 1.10 15.52 -16.54
C PRO A 274 1.53 14.20 -15.93
N ARG A 275 2.85 13.98 -15.91
CA ARG A 275 3.52 12.96 -15.13
C ARG A 275 4.10 13.59 -13.88
N HIS A 276 3.91 12.91 -12.75
CA HIS A 276 4.47 13.34 -11.48
C HIS A 276 5.84 12.67 -11.32
N ILE A 277 6.92 13.43 -11.48
CA ILE A 277 8.30 12.92 -11.38
C ILE A 277 9.05 13.75 -10.36
N GLU A 278 9.76 13.09 -9.45
CA GLU A 278 10.40 13.71 -8.32
C GLU A 278 11.86 13.32 -8.17
N ILE A 279 12.67 14.25 -7.68
CA ILE A 279 14.12 14.06 -7.46
C ILE A 279 14.39 13.94 -5.98
N GLN A 280 15.02 12.83 -5.58
CA GLN A 280 15.60 12.70 -4.26
C GLN A 280 16.86 13.56 -4.17
N VAL A 281 16.92 14.43 -3.16
CA VAL A 281 18.13 15.16 -2.81
C VAL A 281 18.61 14.75 -1.42
N ILE A 282 19.92 14.84 -1.20
CA ILE A 282 20.53 14.69 0.12
C ILE A 282 21.67 15.69 0.27
N ALA A 283 21.72 16.38 1.41
CA ALA A 283 22.73 17.39 1.69
C ALA A 283 23.31 17.22 3.10
N ASP A 284 24.57 17.60 3.28
CA ASP A 284 25.23 17.63 4.58
C ASP A 284 25.44 19.06 5.12
N LYS A 285 26.05 19.16 6.30
CA LYS A 285 26.36 20.45 6.95
C LYS A 285 27.64 21.10 6.42
N HIS A 286 28.32 20.48 5.46
CA HIS A 286 29.61 20.89 4.90
C HIS A 286 29.46 21.53 3.51
N GLY A 287 28.22 21.65 3.01
CA GLY A 287 27.90 22.26 1.73
C GLY A 287 27.79 21.26 0.58
N ASN A 288 27.99 19.96 0.84
CA ASN A 288 27.71 18.94 -0.16
C ASN A 288 26.20 18.78 -0.30
N CYS A 289 25.72 18.73 -1.54
CA CYS A 289 24.32 18.52 -1.87
C CYS A 289 24.26 17.75 -3.17
N LEU A 290 23.70 16.55 -3.12
CA LEU A 290 23.66 15.59 -4.21
C LEU A 290 22.22 15.26 -4.58
N TRP A 291 21.99 14.93 -5.84
CA TRP A 291 20.74 14.33 -6.30
C TRP A 291 20.92 12.84 -6.57
N LEU A 292 19.88 12.06 -6.31
CA LEU A 292 19.77 10.65 -6.67
C LEU A 292 18.73 10.51 -7.80
N PRO A 293 18.72 9.39 -8.55
CA PRO A 293 17.79 9.19 -9.66
C PRO A 293 16.33 9.40 -9.26
N GLU A 294 15.56 9.88 -10.21
CA GLU A 294 14.15 10.25 -10.06
C GLU A 294 13.24 9.06 -9.75
N ARG A 295 12.09 9.39 -9.18
CA ARG A 295 10.94 8.49 -9.06
C ARG A 295 9.77 9.04 -9.86
N GLU A 296 9.06 8.17 -10.55
CA GLU A 296 7.79 8.49 -11.21
C GLU A 296 6.63 8.00 -10.35
N CYS A 297 5.83 8.93 -9.86
CA CYS A 297 4.70 8.71 -8.96
C CYS A 297 3.36 9.05 -9.64
N SER A 298 3.30 8.90 -10.96
CA SER A 298 2.15 9.29 -11.79
C SER A 298 0.89 8.49 -11.46
N ILE A 299 1.00 7.24 -10.97
CA ILE A 299 -0.18 6.44 -10.62
C ILE A 299 -0.67 6.85 -9.23
N GLN A 300 -1.67 7.73 -9.23
CA GLN A 300 -2.25 8.33 -8.03
C GLN A 300 -3.78 8.34 -8.07
N ARG A 301 -4.41 8.19 -6.90
CA ARG A 301 -5.86 8.28 -6.70
C ARG A 301 -6.17 9.53 -5.88
N ARG A 302 -6.94 10.48 -6.40
CA ARG A 302 -7.31 11.73 -5.68
C ARG A 302 -6.08 12.41 -5.03
N ASN A 303 -4.96 12.47 -5.77
CA ASN A 303 -3.67 13.00 -5.33
C ASN A 303 -2.93 12.19 -4.25
N GLN A 304 -3.41 11.00 -3.91
CA GLN A 304 -2.66 10.03 -3.10
C GLN A 304 -1.85 9.11 -4.02
N LYS A 305 -0.53 9.05 -3.84
CA LYS A 305 0.36 8.15 -4.59
C LYS A 305 0.03 6.69 -4.24
N VAL A 306 -0.02 5.82 -5.26
CA VAL A 306 -0.45 4.43 -5.13
C VAL A 306 0.61 3.45 -5.65
N ILE A 307 1.18 3.75 -6.82
CA ILE A 307 2.27 2.98 -7.44
C ILE A 307 3.36 3.95 -7.87
N GLU A 308 4.58 3.65 -7.47
CA GLU A 308 5.78 4.44 -7.76
C GLU A 308 6.82 3.58 -8.45
N GLU A 309 7.63 4.16 -9.32
CA GLU A 309 8.76 3.45 -9.94
C GLU A 309 10.01 4.32 -10.09
N ALA A 310 11.17 3.67 -10.06
CA ALA A 310 12.46 4.33 -10.25
C ALA A 310 13.36 3.46 -11.15
N PRO A 311 14.02 4.03 -12.17
CA PRO A 311 13.84 5.39 -12.70
C PRO A 311 12.48 5.57 -13.42
N SER A 312 12.24 6.74 -13.98
CA SER A 312 11.08 7.01 -14.85
C SER A 312 11.26 6.38 -16.23
N THR A 313 10.16 5.87 -16.79
CA THR A 313 10.09 5.41 -18.18
C THR A 313 10.10 6.53 -19.21
N PHE A 314 9.78 7.75 -18.78
CA PHE A 314 9.43 8.83 -19.70
C PHE A 314 10.61 9.77 -20.00
N ILE A 315 11.41 10.11 -19.00
CA ILE A 315 12.51 11.07 -19.16
C ILE A 315 13.82 10.40 -19.57
N ASP A 316 14.59 11.10 -20.39
CA ASP A 316 15.94 10.70 -20.79
C ASP A 316 17.00 11.15 -19.77
N ALA A 317 18.25 10.74 -20.01
CA ALA A 317 19.37 11.07 -19.13
C ALA A 317 19.68 12.58 -19.05
N GLU A 318 19.44 13.32 -20.14
CA GLU A 318 19.66 14.77 -20.17
C GLU A 318 18.64 15.49 -19.30
N THR A 319 17.35 15.18 -19.49
CA THR A 319 16.25 15.72 -18.69
C THR A 319 16.43 15.36 -17.22
N ARG A 320 16.78 14.11 -16.91
CA ARG A 320 17.09 13.64 -15.55
C ARG A 320 18.19 14.47 -14.89
N LYS A 321 19.30 14.68 -15.60
CA LYS A 321 20.41 15.50 -15.10
C LYS A 321 19.98 16.94 -14.86
N ALA A 322 19.24 17.54 -15.80
CA ALA A 322 18.75 18.91 -15.67
C ALA A 322 17.80 19.08 -14.47
N MET A 323 16.88 18.12 -14.25
CA MET A 323 16.02 18.08 -13.06
C MET A 323 16.83 17.92 -11.78
N GLY A 324 17.82 17.02 -11.77
CA GLY A 324 18.73 16.78 -10.65
C GLY A 324 19.52 18.02 -10.25
N GLU A 325 20.13 18.71 -11.21
CA GLU A 325 20.89 19.94 -10.99
C GLU A 325 20.03 21.08 -10.48
N GLN A 326 18.81 21.25 -11.01
CA GLN A 326 17.87 22.26 -10.52
C GLN A 326 17.35 21.94 -9.11
N ALA A 327 17.13 20.66 -8.80
CA ALA A 327 16.75 20.23 -7.45
C ALA A 327 17.85 20.55 -6.42
N VAL A 328 19.12 20.30 -6.76
CA VAL A 328 20.28 20.68 -5.93
C VAL A 328 20.41 22.20 -5.80
N ALA A 329 20.16 22.95 -6.87
CA ALA A 329 20.19 24.42 -6.82
C ALA A 329 19.14 24.97 -5.84
N LEU A 330 17.92 24.44 -5.84
CA LEU A 330 16.88 24.80 -4.87
C LEU A 330 17.28 24.41 -3.44
N ALA A 331 17.75 23.18 -3.24
CA ALA A 331 18.17 22.69 -1.92
C ALA A 331 19.29 23.58 -1.32
N ARG A 332 20.26 24.00 -2.14
CA ARG A 332 21.30 24.95 -1.72
C ARG A 332 20.73 26.33 -1.39
N ALA A 333 19.79 26.84 -2.19
CA ALA A 333 19.19 28.15 -1.98
C ALA A 333 18.47 28.29 -0.63
N VAL A 334 18.04 27.17 -0.03
CA VAL A 334 17.35 27.14 1.26
C VAL A 334 18.21 26.58 2.40
N ASN A 335 19.52 26.40 2.17
CA ASN A 335 20.45 25.77 3.10
C ASN A 335 19.94 24.42 3.63
N TYR A 336 19.45 23.58 2.70
CA TYR A 336 18.88 22.28 3.03
C TYR A 336 19.94 21.32 3.60
N CYS A 337 19.49 20.38 4.44
CA CYS A 337 20.33 19.36 5.07
C CYS A 337 19.48 18.08 5.23
N SER A 338 20.13 16.92 5.31
CA SER A 338 19.49 15.60 5.32
C SER A 338 18.81 15.27 3.99
N ALA A 339 17.93 14.28 3.97
CA ALA A 339 17.18 13.86 2.78
C ALA A 339 15.95 14.76 2.54
N GLY A 340 15.66 15.04 1.28
CA GLY A 340 14.49 15.80 0.84
C GLY A 340 14.06 15.38 -0.56
N THR A 341 12.90 15.83 -1.02
CA THR A 341 12.45 15.52 -2.37
C THR A 341 11.86 16.75 -3.04
N VAL A 342 12.32 17.03 -4.25
CA VAL A 342 11.78 18.10 -5.10
C VAL A 342 10.84 17.45 -6.11
N GLU A 343 9.57 17.81 -6.03
CA GLU A 343 8.52 17.28 -6.90
C GLU A 343 8.35 18.16 -8.15
N PHE A 344 8.27 17.51 -9.32
CA PHE A 344 8.03 18.17 -10.59
C PHE A 344 6.80 17.58 -11.30
N LEU A 345 6.12 18.44 -12.06
CA LEU A 345 5.20 18.03 -13.11
C LEU A 345 5.93 18.07 -14.45
N VAL A 346 5.93 16.94 -15.16
CA VAL A 346 6.54 16.80 -16.47
C VAL A 346 5.43 16.66 -17.51
N ASP A 347 5.45 17.52 -18.52
CA ASP A 347 4.45 17.51 -19.60
C ASP A 347 4.79 16.49 -20.70
N LYS A 348 3.86 16.32 -21.66
CA LYS A 348 4.05 15.43 -22.82
C LYS A 348 5.27 15.76 -23.71
N HIS A 349 5.86 16.94 -23.57
CA HIS A 349 7.05 17.38 -24.29
C HIS A 349 8.33 17.31 -23.44
N ARG A 350 8.30 16.62 -22.28
CA ARG A 350 9.40 16.51 -21.31
C ARG A 350 9.84 17.84 -20.70
N ARG A 351 9.01 18.89 -20.77
CA ARG A 351 9.24 20.11 -20.01
C ARG A 351 8.78 19.87 -18.59
N PHE A 352 9.66 20.13 -17.64
CA PHE A 352 9.40 19.90 -16.22
C PHE A 352 9.22 21.22 -15.48
N TYR A 353 8.38 21.19 -14.47
CA TYR A 353 8.00 22.37 -13.70
C TYR A 353 7.91 22.02 -12.22
N PHE A 354 8.56 22.81 -11.38
CA PHE A 354 8.55 22.68 -9.93
C PHE A 354 7.12 22.75 -9.39
N LEU A 355 6.77 21.76 -8.59
CA LEU A 355 5.50 21.69 -7.87
C LEU A 355 5.69 22.14 -6.44
N GLU A 356 6.50 21.42 -5.68
CA GLU A 356 6.85 21.69 -4.28
C GLU A 356 8.12 20.92 -3.85
N MET A 357 8.62 21.21 -2.65
CA MET A 357 9.71 20.46 -2.03
C MET A 357 9.24 19.90 -0.69
N ASN A 358 9.24 18.57 -0.56
CA ASN A 358 8.92 17.89 0.67
C ASN A 358 10.18 17.82 1.54
N THR A 359 10.09 18.40 2.74
CA THR A 359 11.26 18.65 3.61
C THR A 359 11.51 17.49 4.57
N ARG A 360 11.50 16.27 4.02
CA ARG A 360 11.55 15.01 4.77
C ARG A 360 11.98 13.84 3.87
N LEU A 361 12.21 12.69 4.50
CA LEU A 361 12.27 11.42 3.77
C LEU A 361 10.90 11.15 3.12
N GLN A 362 10.88 10.78 1.84
CA GLN A 362 9.64 10.36 1.18
C GLN A 362 9.25 8.93 1.55
N VAL A 363 7.96 8.62 1.40
CA VAL A 363 7.42 7.29 1.73
C VAL A 363 8.06 6.24 0.81
N GLU A 364 8.11 6.58 -0.47
CA GLU A 364 8.62 5.89 -1.65
C GLU A 364 10.15 5.95 -1.81
N HIS A 365 10.89 6.34 -0.77
CA HIS A 365 12.35 6.26 -0.81
C HIS A 365 12.92 4.85 -1.06
N PRO A 366 12.27 3.71 -0.70
CA PRO A 366 12.83 2.39 -0.94
C PRO A 366 13.18 2.09 -2.40
N ILE A 367 12.40 2.58 -3.37
CA ILE A 367 12.72 2.36 -4.79
C ILE A 367 14.00 3.10 -5.22
N THR A 368 14.28 4.27 -4.64
CA THR A 368 15.58 4.94 -4.81
C THR A 368 16.70 4.14 -4.16
N GLU A 369 16.50 3.60 -2.95
CA GLU A 369 17.49 2.73 -2.30
C GLU A 369 17.78 1.47 -3.11
N GLU A 370 16.75 0.86 -3.72
CA GLU A 370 16.91 -0.35 -4.51
C GLU A 370 17.69 -0.12 -5.80
N ILE A 371 17.56 1.03 -6.47
CA ILE A 371 18.34 1.27 -7.69
C ILE A 371 19.71 1.89 -7.41
N THR A 372 19.92 2.56 -6.28
CA THR A 372 21.23 3.16 -5.96
C THR A 372 22.09 2.26 -5.06
N LYS A 373 21.45 1.35 -4.32
CA LYS A 373 22.04 0.51 -3.27
C LYS A 373 22.63 1.34 -2.12
N LEU A 374 21.98 2.47 -1.81
CA LEU A 374 22.30 3.37 -0.70
C LEU A 374 21.18 3.28 0.34
N ASP A 375 21.52 3.30 1.64
CA ASP A 375 20.55 3.39 2.74
C ASP A 375 20.39 4.87 3.10
N LEU A 376 19.25 5.46 2.72
CA LEU A 376 19.02 6.89 2.92
C LEU A 376 18.88 7.25 4.39
N VAL A 377 18.30 6.37 5.21
CA VAL A 377 18.19 6.58 6.65
C VAL A 377 19.58 6.55 7.30
N GLU A 378 20.48 5.69 6.83
CA GLU A 378 21.86 5.62 7.33
C GLU A 378 22.59 6.95 7.06
N GLU A 379 22.49 7.49 5.86
CA GLU A 379 23.09 8.79 5.53
C GLU A 379 22.45 9.94 6.28
N MET A 380 21.11 9.93 6.46
CA MET A 380 20.44 10.94 7.29
C MET A 380 20.99 10.97 8.72
N LEU A 381 21.26 9.80 9.31
CA LEU A 381 21.83 9.68 10.66
C LEU A 381 23.29 10.18 10.72
N ARG A 382 24.10 9.87 9.70
CA ARG A 382 25.49 10.37 9.58
C ARG A 382 25.54 11.89 9.41
N VAL A 383 24.68 12.45 8.57
CA VAL A 383 24.56 13.91 8.38
C VAL A 383 24.10 14.60 9.67
N ALA A 384 23.15 13.99 10.39
CA ALA A 384 22.70 14.53 11.68
C ALA A 384 23.84 14.57 12.71
N ASP A 385 24.73 13.57 12.69
CA ASP A 385 25.96 13.50 13.48
C ASP A 385 27.02 14.55 13.09
N GLY A 386 26.85 15.19 11.92
CA GLY A 386 27.78 16.17 11.39
C GLY A 386 28.87 15.57 10.50
N GLN A 387 28.71 14.34 10.03
CA GLN A 387 29.61 13.73 9.05
C GLN A 387 29.31 14.26 7.63
N GLU A 388 30.30 14.19 6.75
CA GLU A 388 30.13 14.43 5.30
C GLU A 388 29.36 13.27 4.66
N LEU A 389 28.75 13.52 3.50
CA LEU A 389 28.13 12.47 2.69
C LEU A 389 29.17 11.39 2.33
N SER A 390 28.80 10.12 2.45
CA SER A 390 29.75 9.01 2.25
C SER A 390 30.06 8.67 0.78
N PHE A 391 29.51 9.44 -0.14
CA PHE A 391 29.62 9.25 -1.58
C PHE A 391 29.52 10.59 -2.32
N ASP A 392 29.94 10.59 -3.58
CA ASP A 392 29.87 11.72 -4.49
C ASP A 392 28.67 11.63 -5.46
N GLN A 393 28.55 12.62 -6.35
CA GLN A 393 27.47 12.70 -7.33
C GLN A 393 27.48 11.55 -8.35
N GLU A 394 28.66 11.02 -8.70
CA GLU A 394 28.80 9.89 -9.61
C GLU A 394 28.19 8.63 -8.99
N ARG A 395 28.54 8.32 -7.74
CA ARG A 395 27.97 7.17 -7.02
C ARG A 395 26.48 7.37 -6.72
N ALA A 396 26.07 8.58 -6.35
CA ALA A 396 24.67 8.91 -6.05
C ALA A 396 23.74 8.75 -7.25
N SER A 397 24.20 9.12 -8.45
CA SER A 397 23.42 9.06 -9.68
C SER A 397 23.48 7.71 -10.42
N SER A 398 24.28 6.76 -9.92
CA SER A 398 24.43 5.43 -10.52
C SER A 398 23.14 4.60 -10.37
N ILE A 399 22.59 4.13 -11.50
CA ILE A 399 21.34 3.35 -11.56
C ILE A 399 21.67 1.86 -11.75
N HIS A 400 21.21 1.02 -10.83
CA HIS A 400 21.35 -0.43 -10.86
C HIS A 400 19.98 -1.09 -11.08
N GLY A 401 19.55 -1.22 -12.34
CA GLY A 401 18.29 -1.85 -12.70
C GLY A 401 17.06 -0.94 -12.51
N TRP A 402 15.93 -1.54 -12.15
CA TRP A 402 14.64 -0.88 -11.98
C TRP A 402 13.96 -1.33 -10.70
N ALA A 403 13.25 -0.42 -10.04
CA ALA A 403 12.44 -0.74 -8.87
C ALA A 403 11.03 -0.18 -9.00
N MET A 404 10.07 -0.88 -8.40
CA MET A 404 8.66 -0.49 -8.31
C MET A 404 8.19 -0.63 -6.87
N GLU A 405 7.32 0.26 -6.44
CA GLU A 405 6.66 0.23 -5.13
C GLU A 405 5.15 0.26 -5.32
N CYS A 406 4.46 -0.45 -4.44
CA CYS A 406 3.02 -0.48 -4.31
C CYS A 406 2.67 -0.19 -2.84
N ARG A 407 1.88 0.86 -2.61
CA ARG A 407 1.33 1.15 -1.29
C ARG A 407 0.13 0.27 -1.01
N VAL A 408 0.30 -0.64 -0.06
CA VAL A 408 -0.77 -1.54 0.37
C VAL A 408 -1.57 -0.86 1.47
N TYR A 409 -2.80 -0.51 1.15
CA TYR A 409 -3.74 0.18 2.03
C TYR A 409 -4.88 -0.74 2.46
N ALA A 410 -5.31 -0.58 3.72
CA ALA A 410 -6.58 -1.06 4.22
C ALA A 410 -7.70 -0.12 3.73
N GLU A 411 -8.07 -0.25 2.46
CA GLU A 411 -9.14 0.48 1.79
C GLU A 411 -9.95 -0.49 0.95
N ASP A 412 -11.26 -0.27 0.84
CA ASP A 412 -12.16 -1.03 -0.04
C ASP A 412 -12.27 -0.35 -1.41
N PRO A 413 -11.57 -0.84 -2.46
CA PRO A 413 -11.63 -0.21 -3.78
C PRO A 413 -13.07 -0.18 -4.32
N GLY A 414 -13.85 -1.22 -4.06
CA GLY A 414 -15.21 -1.36 -4.58
C GLY A 414 -16.20 -0.35 -4.03
N ARG A 415 -15.96 0.18 -2.83
CA ARG A 415 -16.75 1.25 -2.20
C ARG A 415 -16.05 2.60 -2.27
N GLY A 416 -15.40 2.91 -3.39
CA GLY A 416 -14.75 4.21 -3.58
C GLY A 416 -13.51 4.41 -2.70
N PHE A 417 -12.84 3.31 -2.33
CA PHE A 417 -11.63 3.28 -1.49
C PHE A 417 -11.88 3.92 -0.11
N LEU A 418 -13.04 3.61 0.47
CA LEU A 418 -13.30 3.92 1.87
C LEU A 418 -12.31 3.12 2.73
N PRO A 419 -11.70 3.75 3.75
CA PRO A 419 -10.83 3.02 4.63
C PRO A 419 -11.51 1.86 5.36
N SER A 420 -10.76 0.78 5.52
CA SER A 420 -11.17 -0.42 6.23
C SER A 420 -10.38 -0.56 7.51
N THR A 421 -11.04 -0.91 8.61
CA THR A 421 -10.42 -1.10 9.92
C THR A 421 -10.80 -2.46 10.47
N GLY A 422 -10.03 -2.95 11.44
CA GLY A 422 -10.26 -4.25 12.03
C GLY A 422 -8.99 -5.06 12.22
N ARG A 423 -9.17 -6.28 12.71
CA ARG A 423 -8.06 -7.20 13.01
C ARG A 423 -7.59 -7.92 11.75
N LEU A 424 -6.27 -7.95 11.54
CA LEU A 424 -5.65 -8.77 10.51
C LEU A 424 -5.71 -10.25 10.91
N ASP A 425 -6.74 -10.97 10.47
CA ASP A 425 -6.95 -12.38 10.82
C ASP A 425 -5.85 -13.27 10.23
N GLN A 426 -5.47 -12.99 9.00
CA GLN A 426 -4.31 -13.57 8.33
C GLN A 426 -3.52 -12.46 7.64
N TYR A 427 -2.19 -12.56 7.76
CA TYR A 427 -1.27 -11.64 7.13
C TYR A 427 0.01 -12.37 6.74
N MET A 428 0.22 -12.56 5.45
CA MET A 428 1.42 -13.20 4.91
C MET A 428 2.06 -12.29 3.87
N GLU A 429 3.21 -11.74 4.23
CA GLU A 429 4.03 -10.93 3.32
C GLU A 429 4.60 -11.80 2.19
N PRO A 430 4.65 -11.28 0.95
CA PRO A 430 5.33 -11.96 -0.13
C PRO A 430 6.85 -11.95 0.09
N ARG A 431 7.52 -13.03 -0.34
CA ARG A 431 8.97 -13.20 -0.24
C ARG A 431 9.55 -13.65 -1.57
N GLY A 432 10.80 -13.28 -1.83
CA GLY A 432 11.52 -13.70 -3.03
C GLY A 432 12.73 -12.82 -3.32
N ILE A 433 13.52 -13.22 -4.32
CA ILE A 433 14.64 -12.43 -4.82
C ILE A 433 14.11 -11.10 -5.39
N GLY A 434 14.68 -10.01 -4.92
CA GLY A 434 14.27 -8.67 -5.32
C GLY A 434 12.87 -8.29 -4.85
N VAL A 435 12.33 -8.91 -3.80
CA VAL A 435 11.09 -8.51 -3.13
C VAL A 435 11.42 -8.02 -1.73
N ARG A 436 11.00 -6.80 -1.41
CA ARG A 436 11.14 -6.14 -0.11
C ARG A 436 9.76 -5.70 0.37
N CYS A 437 9.40 -6.03 1.61
CA CYS A 437 8.18 -5.56 2.23
C CYS A 437 8.52 -4.74 3.48
N ASP A 438 8.22 -3.45 3.46
CA ASP A 438 8.34 -2.58 4.64
C ASP A 438 6.95 -2.44 5.26
N ALA A 439 6.66 -3.30 6.25
CA ALA A 439 5.39 -3.38 6.96
C ALA A 439 5.48 -2.82 8.39
N GLY A 440 4.36 -2.24 8.85
CA GLY A 440 4.20 -1.72 10.22
C GLY A 440 3.35 -2.59 11.12
N VAL A 441 2.92 -3.74 10.60
CA VAL A 441 1.92 -4.63 11.19
C VAL A 441 2.34 -6.08 11.03
N THR A 442 1.70 -6.94 11.81
CA THR A 442 1.85 -8.39 11.76
C THR A 442 0.46 -9.03 11.90
N GLN A 443 0.35 -10.32 11.60
CA GLN A 443 -0.89 -11.06 11.82
C GLN A 443 -1.40 -10.88 13.26
N GLY A 444 -2.69 -10.62 13.40
CA GLY A 444 -3.37 -10.36 14.66
C GLY A 444 -3.36 -8.89 15.11
N ASN A 445 -2.57 -8.00 14.49
CA ASN A 445 -2.65 -6.57 14.75
C ASN A 445 -3.98 -5.97 14.27
N ILE A 446 -4.38 -4.86 14.88
CA ILE A 446 -5.59 -4.13 14.55
C ILE A 446 -5.21 -2.89 13.72
N ILE A 447 -5.80 -2.76 12.53
CA ILE A 447 -5.81 -1.52 11.78
C ILE A 447 -6.85 -0.61 12.43
N SER A 448 -6.41 0.48 13.06
CA SER A 448 -7.28 1.41 13.77
C SER A 448 -7.74 2.56 12.88
N MET A 449 -8.87 3.17 13.26
CA MET A 449 -9.42 4.34 12.58
C MET A 449 -8.64 5.65 12.82
N PHE A 450 -7.68 5.66 13.74
CA PHE A 450 -6.98 6.87 14.18
C PHE A 450 -5.82 7.29 13.29
N TYR A 451 -5.36 6.41 12.42
CA TYR A 451 -4.14 6.58 11.64
C TYR A 451 -4.36 6.35 10.15
N ASP A 452 -3.32 6.63 9.37
CA ASP A 452 -3.26 6.33 7.94
C ASP A 452 -3.46 4.80 7.69
N PRO A 453 -4.16 4.38 6.61
CA PRO A 453 -4.56 3.00 6.45
C PRO A 453 -3.44 2.15 5.82
N MET A 454 -2.24 2.71 5.60
CA MET A 454 -1.14 1.98 4.98
C MET A 454 -0.70 0.83 5.88
N ILE A 455 -0.84 -0.38 5.35
CA ILE A 455 -0.42 -1.65 5.97
C ILE A 455 1.09 -1.83 5.75
N ALA A 456 1.54 -1.66 4.51
CA ALA A 456 2.91 -1.88 4.10
C ALA A 456 3.24 -1.19 2.77
N LYS A 457 4.54 -1.05 2.51
CA LYS A 457 5.08 -0.81 1.17
C LYS A 457 5.62 -2.11 0.62
N LEU A 458 5.10 -2.53 -0.53
CA LEU A 458 5.64 -3.66 -1.27
C LEU A 458 6.54 -3.13 -2.38
N VAL A 459 7.81 -3.50 -2.35
CA VAL A 459 8.84 -3.03 -3.25
C VAL A 459 9.42 -4.22 -4.00
N THR A 460 9.62 -4.06 -5.31
CA THR A 460 10.35 -5.04 -6.11
C THR A 460 11.44 -4.40 -6.93
N HIS A 461 12.54 -5.12 -7.10
CA HIS A 461 13.69 -4.72 -7.90
C HIS A 461 13.95 -5.76 -9.00
N GLY A 462 14.43 -5.35 -10.16
CA GLY A 462 14.86 -6.21 -11.25
C GLY A 462 15.99 -5.56 -12.06
N SER A 463 16.70 -6.34 -12.88
CA SER A 463 17.70 -5.82 -13.81
C SER A 463 17.08 -4.98 -14.93
N THR A 464 15.80 -5.23 -15.23
CA THR A 464 14.98 -4.49 -16.18
C THR A 464 13.64 -4.13 -15.56
N ARG A 465 12.95 -3.13 -16.12
CA ARG A 465 11.58 -2.78 -15.73
C ARG A 465 10.63 -3.97 -15.83
N ALA A 466 10.72 -4.75 -16.91
CA ALA A 466 9.87 -5.91 -17.15
C ALA A 466 10.07 -7.00 -16.07
N GLU A 467 11.31 -7.21 -15.63
CA GLU A 467 11.61 -8.13 -14.54
C GLU A 467 11.07 -7.63 -13.19
N ALA A 468 11.25 -6.34 -12.87
CA ALA A 468 10.69 -5.74 -11.67
C ALA A 468 9.15 -5.86 -11.65
N LEU A 469 8.50 -5.55 -12.78
CA LEU A 469 7.04 -5.69 -12.94
C LEU A 469 6.58 -7.14 -12.79
N ALA A 470 7.28 -8.10 -13.38
CA ALA A 470 6.94 -9.52 -13.26
C ALA A 470 7.05 -9.99 -11.79
N ARG A 471 8.09 -9.55 -11.07
CA ARG A 471 8.26 -9.82 -9.64
C ARG A 471 7.15 -9.17 -8.81
N MET A 472 6.77 -7.92 -9.11
CA MET A 472 5.68 -7.23 -8.41
C MET A 472 4.34 -7.95 -8.58
N ARG A 473 4.01 -8.35 -9.81
CA ARG A 473 2.80 -9.11 -10.12
C ARG A 473 2.75 -10.41 -9.30
N ALA A 474 3.82 -11.20 -9.32
CA ALA A 474 3.91 -12.45 -8.56
C ALA A 474 3.86 -12.23 -7.03
N ALA A 475 4.49 -11.16 -6.55
CA ALA A 475 4.46 -10.79 -5.14
C ALA A 475 3.05 -10.41 -4.67
N LEU A 476 2.33 -9.59 -5.44
CA LEU A 476 0.93 -9.24 -5.15
C LEU A 476 0.00 -10.46 -5.22
N ASP A 477 0.20 -11.36 -6.19
CA ASP A 477 -0.58 -12.61 -6.29
C ASP A 477 -0.40 -13.51 -5.06
N SER A 478 0.75 -13.41 -4.39
CA SER A 478 1.10 -14.18 -3.18
C SER A 478 0.89 -13.42 -1.87
N TYR A 479 0.39 -12.18 -1.92
CA TYR A 479 0.18 -11.37 -0.72
C TYR A 479 -1.18 -11.72 -0.10
N VAL A 480 -1.16 -12.37 1.08
CA VAL A 480 -2.38 -12.73 1.81
C VAL A 480 -2.66 -11.70 2.89
N ILE A 481 -3.81 -11.04 2.78
CA ILE A 481 -4.38 -10.17 3.82
C ILE A 481 -5.83 -10.61 4.00
N ARG A 482 -6.25 -10.87 5.24
CA ARG A 482 -7.65 -11.17 5.61
C ARG A 482 -8.05 -10.38 6.84
N GLY A 483 -9.33 -10.05 6.95
CA GLY A 483 -9.87 -9.15 7.95
C GLY A 483 -10.36 -7.87 7.26
N PRO A 484 -9.66 -6.72 7.39
CA PRO A 484 -10.01 -5.51 6.65
C PRO A 484 -9.93 -5.70 5.13
N GLU A 485 -10.79 -4.99 4.41
CA GLU A 485 -10.70 -4.82 2.96
C GLU A 485 -9.41 -4.08 2.60
N HIS A 486 -8.84 -4.40 1.44
CA HIS A 486 -7.53 -3.89 1.04
C HIS A 486 -7.40 -3.72 -0.48
N ASN A 487 -6.45 -2.87 -0.89
CA ASN A 487 -6.28 -2.49 -2.30
C ASN A 487 -5.39 -3.42 -3.15
N VAL A 488 -4.79 -4.48 -2.59
CA VAL A 488 -3.94 -5.45 -3.34
C VAL A 488 -4.57 -5.94 -4.66
N PRO A 489 -5.87 -6.33 -4.72
CA PRO A 489 -6.51 -6.75 -5.96
C PRO A 489 -6.47 -5.67 -7.05
N PHE A 490 -6.76 -4.43 -6.66
CA PHE A 490 -6.72 -3.26 -7.53
C PHE A 490 -5.31 -2.97 -8.03
N LEU A 491 -4.31 -2.96 -7.14
CA LEU A 491 -2.90 -2.78 -7.50
C LEU A 491 -2.46 -3.80 -8.55
N ARG A 492 -2.80 -5.08 -8.31
CA ARG A 492 -2.46 -6.17 -9.22
C ARG A 492 -3.11 -6.00 -10.61
N SER A 493 -4.35 -5.51 -10.67
CA SER A 493 -5.07 -5.26 -11.93
C SER A 493 -4.49 -4.08 -12.71
N VAL A 494 -4.17 -2.95 -12.05
CA VAL A 494 -3.46 -1.81 -12.68
C VAL A 494 -2.17 -2.28 -13.35
N LEU A 495 -1.38 -3.09 -12.63
CA LEU A 495 -0.13 -3.60 -13.14
C LEU A 495 -0.29 -4.62 -14.27
N SER A 496 -1.48 -5.21 -14.50
CA SER A 496 -1.76 -6.07 -15.66
C SER A 496 -2.02 -5.29 -16.95
N MET A 497 -2.32 -4.00 -16.86
CA MET A 497 -2.73 -3.21 -18.02
C MET A 497 -1.60 -3.00 -19.03
N ASN A 498 -1.94 -3.05 -20.31
CA ASN A 498 -0.99 -2.83 -21.39
C ASN A 498 -0.41 -1.41 -21.36
N ASP A 499 -1.22 -0.39 -21.05
CA ASP A 499 -0.74 0.99 -20.97
C ASP A 499 0.27 1.19 -19.83
N TYR A 500 0.06 0.56 -18.68
CA TYR A 500 1.06 0.56 -17.60
C TYR A 500 2.35 -0.17 -18.02
N ALA A 501 2.22 -1.34 -18.64
CA ALA A 501 3.37 -2.12 -19.12
C ALA A 501 4.17 -1.37 -20.19
N ALA A 502 3.50 -0.60 -21.06
CA ALA A 502 4.12 0.24 -22.09
C ALA A 502 4.73 1.54 -21.52
N GLY A 503 4.42 1.90 -20.26
CA GLY A 503 4.84 3.17 -19.66
C GLY A 503 3.98 4.36 -20.09
N ASN A 504 2.80 4.14 -20.69
CA ASN A 504 1.81 5.16 -21.06
C ASN A 504 1.00 5.59 -19.83
N ILE A 505 1.68 6.20 -18.86
CA ILE A 505 1.08 6.58 -17.58
C ILE A 505 1.02 8.10 -17.43
N THR A 506 -0.02 8.59 -16.79
CA THR A 506 -0.19 10.00 -16.40
C THR A 506 -0.85 10.05 -15.02
N THR A 507 -0.91 11.22 -14.41
CA THR A 507 -1.70 11.46 -13.19
C THR A 507 -3.21 11.23 -13.36
N GLY A 508 -3.68 11.12 -14.61
CA GLY A 508 -5.06 10.77 -14.95
C GLY A 508 -5.29 9.28 -15.26
N PHE A 509 -4.29 8.41 -15.07
CA PHE A 509 -4.36 7.00 -15.44
C PHE A 509 -5.53 6.25 -14.78
N ILE A 510 -5.67 6.34 -13.45
CA ILE A 510 -6.71 5.59 -12.73
C ILE A 510 -8.13 6.04 -13.16
N PRO A 511 -8.47 7.35 -13.17
CA PRO A 511 -9.78 7.79 -13.66
C PRO A 511 -10.08 7.44 -15.13
N LEU A 512 -9.05 7.34 -15.97
CA LEU A 512 -9.21 6.94 -17.38
C LEU A 512 -9.62 5.47 -17.51
N HIS A 513 -8.97 4.58 -16.75
CA HIS A 513 -9.19 3.14 -16.85
C HIS A 513 -10.30 2.61 -15.94
N PHE A 514 -10.67 3.37 -14.90
CA PHE A 514 -11.74 3.02 -13.95
C PHE A 514 -12.67 4.25 -13.74
N PRO A 515 -13.47 4.61 -14.77
CA PRO A 515 -14.25 5.85 -14.75
C PRO A 515 -15.48 5.81 -13.84
N HIS A 516 -16.01 4.62 -13.51
CA HIS A 516 -17.24 4.48 -12.73
C HIS A 516 -16.98 3.95 -11.32
N GLU A 517 -17.88 4.32 -10.40
CA GLU A 517 -17.85 3.80 -9.04
C GLU A 517 -18.06 2.27 -9.03
N GLY A 518 -17.20 1.58 -8.28
CA GLY A 518 -17.20 0.12 -8.23
C GLY A 518 -16.42 -0.58 -9.36
N ASP A 519 -15.92 0.12 -10.39
CA ASP A 519 -15.08 -0.52 -11.43
C ASP A 519 -13.81 -1.16 -10.83
N THR A 520 -13.38 -0.67 -9.68
CA THR A 520 -12.22 -1.17 -8.94
C THR A 520 -12.56 -2.30 -7.95
N SER A 521 -13.84 -2.67 -7.79
CA SER A 521 -14.25 -3.83 -6.98
C SER A 521 -13.54 -5.09 -7.48
N PRO A 522 -12.96 -5.94 -6.60
CA PRO A 522 -12.28 -7.17 -7.02
C PRO A 522 -13.14 -8.08 -7.93
N GLU A 523 -14.45 -8.12 -7.68
CA GLU A 523 -15.45 -8.87 -8.44
C GLU A 523 -15.65 -8.35 -9.88
N LYS A 524 -15.41 -7.07 -10.12
CA LYS A 524 -15.59 -6.39 -11.40
C LYS A 524 -14.28 -6.13 -12.15
N LEU A 525 -13.14 -6.36 -11.50
CA LEU A 525 -11.84 -6.22 -12.14
C LEU A 525 -11.77 -7.08 -13.41
N PRO A 526 -11.17 -6.54 -14.50
CA PRO A 526 -11.16 -7.19 -15.80
C PRO A 526 -10.37 -8.50 -15.75
N MET A 527 -10.88 -9.51 -16.45
CA MET A 527 -10.19 -10.76 -16.75
C MET A 527 -10.36 -11.07 -18.23
N THR A 528 -9.31 -11.58 -18.85
CA THR A 528 -9.40 -12.18 -20.18
C THR A 528 -10.12 -13.54 -20.12
N ASP A 529 -10.63 -14.01 -21.25
CA ASP A 529 -11.20 -15.37 -21.36
C ASP A 529 -10.16 -16.43 -20.98
N HIS A 530 -8.89 -16.21 -21.35
CA HIS A 530 -7.80 -17.12 -21.00
C HIS A 530 -7.60 -17.20 -19.48
N GLU A 531 -7.53 -16.07 -18.77
CA GLU A 531 -7.40 -16.04 -17.31
C GLU A 531 -8.62 -16.65 -16.62
N THR A 532 -9.81 -16.44 -17.19
CA THR A 532 -11.06 -17.02 -16.67
C THR A 532 -11.01 -18.55 -16.73
N HIS A 533 -10.67 -19.11 -17.91
CA HIS A 533 -10.52 -20.55 -18.05
C HIS A 533 -9.35 -21.10 -17.22
N GLN A 534 -8.26 -20.35 -17.06
CA GLN A 534 -7.15 -20.71 -16.18
C GLN A 534 -7.60 -20.82 -14.72
N MET A 535 -8.36 -19.84 -14.22
CA MET A 535 -8.94 -19.86 -12.87
C MET A 535 -9.84 -21.09 -12.67
N VAL A 536 -10.75 -21.34 -13.63
CA VAL A 536 -11.65 -22.50 -13.63
C VAL A 536 -10.86 -23.81 -13.59
N ALA A 537 -9.80 -23.94 -14.40
CA ALA A 537 -8.97 -25.14 -14.45
C ALA A 537 -8.25 -25.41 -13.11
N ILE A 538 -7.65 -24.38 -12.49
CA ILE A 538 -6.97 -24.53 -11.20
C ILE A 538 -7.98 -24.85 -10.09
N ALA A 539 -9.13 -24.17 -10.05
CA ALA A 539 -10.18 -24.43 -9.06
C ALA A 539 -10.76 -25.84 -9.19
N ALA A 540 -10.99 -26.32 -10.41
CA ALA A 540 -11.46 -27.68 -10.68
C ALA A 540 -10.42 -28.74 -10.24
N ALA A 541 -9.13 -28.50 -10.51
CA ALA A 541 -8.06 -29.37 -10.03
C ALA A 541 -7.99 -29.42 -8.50
N LEU A 542 -8.14 -28.27 -7.82
CA LEU A 542 -8.20 -28.20 -6.36
C LEU A 542 -9.42 -28.94 -5.79
N PHE A 543 -10.57 -28.85 -6.45
CA PHE A 543 -11.78 -29.59 -6.08
C PHE A 543 -11.59 -31.10 -6.21
N ALA A 544 -10.98 -31.56 -7.30
CA ALA A 544 -10.63 -32.97 -7.48
C ALA A 544 -9.66 -33.47 -6.40
N ASP A 545 -8.62 -32.71 -6.05
CA ASP A 545 -7.68 -33.06 -4.97
C ASP A 545 -8.41 -33.31 -3.63
N GLY A 546 -9.35 -32.43 -3.29
CA GLY A 546 -10.18 -32.59 -2.09
C GLY A 546 -11.04 -33.86 -2.11
N GLY A 547 -11.57 -34.23 -3.28
CA GLY A 547 -12.37 -35.44 -3.47
C GLY A 547 -11.56 -36.72 -3.28
N ILE A 548 -10.38 -36.82 -3.90
CA ILE A 548 -9.47 -37.98 -3.78
C ILE A 548 -9.12 -38.23 -2.32
N ARG A 549 -8.75 -37.17 -1.60
CA ARG A 549 -8.32 -37.23 -0.19
C ARG A 549 -9.42 -37.68 0.75
N ALA A 550 -10.68 -37.35 0.45
CA ALA A 550 -11.83 -37.79 1.23
C ALA A 550 -12.13 -39.30 1.11
N GLY A 551 -11.20 -40.09 0.55
CA GLY A 551 -11.32 -41.55 0.39
C GLY A 551 -11.96 -41.98 -0.92
N ASN A 552 -12.29 -41.03 -1.81
CA ASN A 552 -12.80 -41.34 -3.13
C ASN A 552 -11.64 -41.48 -4.13
N ALA A 553 -10.64 -42.31 -3.85
CA ALA A 553 -9.47 -42.47 -4.71
C ALA A 553 -9.84 -42.95 -6.14
N ASP A 554 -10.99 -43.59 -6.30
CA ASP A 554 -11.54 -43.99 -7.60
C ASP A 554 -11.98 -42.81 -8.49
N LEU A 555 -12.12 -41.60 -7.93
CA LEU A 555 -12.57 -40.39 -8.65
C LEU A 555 -11.72 -39.98 -9.84
N LEU A 556 -10.43 -40.32 -9.80
CA LEU A 556 -9.48 -39.99 -10.87
C LEU A 556 -8.96 -41.23 -11.59
N LYS A 557 -9.49 -42.43 -11.34
CA LYS A 557 -9.14 -43.59 -12.18
C LYS A 557 -9.75 -43.49 -13.58
N GLU A 558 -10.79 -42.66 -13.73
CA GLU A 558 -11.51 -42.39 -14.96
C GLU A 558 -11.69 -40.88 -15.18
N LYS A 559 -12.13 -40.50 -16.39
CA LYS A 559 -12.44 -39.11 -16.76
C LYS A 559 -13.57 -38.56 -15.87
N MET A 560 -13.28 -37.52 -15.10
CA MET A 560 -14.24 -36.86 -14.22
C MET A 560 -14.87 -35.65 -14.91
N GLN A 561 -16.20 -35.57 -14.92
CA GLN A 561 -16.92 -34.39 -15.39
C GLN A 561 -17.44 -33.54 -14.24
N VAL A 562 -17.11 -32.25 -14.30
CA VAL A 562 -17.47 -31.21 -13.34
C VAL A 562 -18.18 -30.09 -14.08
N THR A 563 -19.25 -29.55 -13.50
CA THR A 563 -19.80 -28.26 -13.92
C THR A 563 -19.27 -27.20 -12.97
N VAL A 564 -18.60 -26.20 -13.52
CA VAL A 564 -18.19 -24.99 -12.80
C VAL A 564 -19.15 -23.88 -13.19
N ASP A 565 -20.02 -23.49 -12.25
CA ASP A 565 -20.85 -22.30 -12.42
C ASP A 565 -20.02 -21.08 -12.02
N LEU A 566 -19.77 -20.23 -13.02
CA LEU A 566 -19.09 -18.96 -12.92
C LEU A 566 -20.14 -17.85 -13.03
N ASP A 567 -20.43 -17.18 -11.91
CA ASP A 567 -21.38 -16.08 -11.84
C ASP A 567 -22.76 -16.38 -12.49
N GLY A 568 -23.24 -17.63 -12.36
CA GLY A 568 -24.51 -18.11 -12.90
C GLY A 568 -24.42 -18.76 -14.30
N ALA A 569 -23.23 -18.78 -14.91
CA ALA A 569 -23.00 -19.42 -16.21
C ALA A 569 -22.28 -20.78 -16.01
N PRO A 570 -22.93 -21.91 -16.35
CA PRO A 570 -22.30 -23.23 -16.21
C PRO A 570 -21.25 -23.46 -17.30
N ILE A 571 -20.09 -23.94 -16.89
CA ILE A 571 -18.99 -24.36 -17.76
C ILE A 571 -18.71 -25.83 -17.49
N GLU A 572 -18.76 -26.66 -18.53
CA GLU A 572 -18.39 -28.06 -18.44
C GLU A 572 -16.86 -28.20 -18.39
N VAL A 573 -16.37 -28.95 -17.41
CA VAL A 573 -14.95 -29.20 -17.20
C VAL A 573 -14.73 -30.70 -17.11
N SER A 574 -13.80 -31.20 -17.91
CA SER A 574 -13.33 -32.57 -17.83
C SER A 574 -11.96 -32.63 -17.19
N LEU A 575 -11.75 -33.58 -16.29
CA LEU A 575 -10.51 -33.80 -15.55
C LEU A 575 -10.05 -35.24 -15.74
N GLU A 576 -8.79 -35.45 -16.08
CA GLU A 576 -8.17 -36.77 -16.16
C GLU A 576 -6.73 -36.73 -15.60
N PRO A 577 -6.21 -37.84 -15.03
CA PRO A 577 -4.81 -37.90 -14.60
C PRO A 577 -3.86 -37.65 -15.76
N ALA A 578 -2.84 -36.81 -15.53
CA ALA A 578 -1.81 -36.61 -16.53
C ALA A 578 -0.93 -37.87 -16.70
N PRO A 579 -0.57 -38.29 -17.93
CA PRO A 579 0.15 -39.53 -18.22
C PRO A 579 1.59 -39.63 -17.65
N ARG A 580 2.10 -38.60 -16.95
CA ARG A 580 3.42 -38.58 -16.29
C ARG A 580 3.41 -38.10 -14.82
N GLY A 581 2.25 -37.94 -14.18
CA GLY A 581 2.15 -37.56 -12.77
C GLY A 581 1.80 -38.77 -11.89
N THR A 582 2.63 -39.08 -10.90
CA THR A 582 2.36 -40.12 -9.89
C THR A 582 0.96 -39.98 -9.29
N VAL A 583 0.19 -41.06 -9.32
CA VAL A 583 -0.98 -41.26 -8.44
C VAL A 583 -0.53 -41.07 -6.99
N PRO A 584 -1.33 -40.42 -6.13
CA PRO A 584 -0.91 -39.95 -4.81
C PRO A 584 -0.72 -41.09 -3.80
N ASP A 585 0.44 -41.74 -3.82
CA ASP A 585 0.88 -42.63 -2.74
C ASP A 585 1.95 -41.98 -1.83
N SER A 586 2.34 -40.72 -2.10
CA SER A 586 3.32 -39.97 -1.30
C SER A 586 2.76 -38.61 -0.83
N PRO A 587 3.02 -38.18 0.42
CA PRO A 587 2.72 -36.83 0.92
C PRO A 587 3.34 -35.69 0.09
N ASP A 588 4.44 -35.99 -0.63
CA ASP A 588 5.13 -35.03 -1.50
C ASP A 588 4.59 -35.03 -2.95
N ALA A 589 3.56 -35.84 -3.25
CA ALA A 589 3.01 -35.96 -4.59
C ALA A 589 2.27 -34.66 -5.01
N ARG A 590 2.84 -34.01 -6.03
CA ARG A 590 2.18 -32.95 -6.79
C ARG A 590 1.04 -33.57 -7.60
N LEU A 591 -0.11 -32.92 -7.61
CA LEU A 591 -1.25 -33.37 -8.42
C LEU A 591 -1.11 -32.75 -9.82
N SER A 592 -1.06 -33.60 -10.85
CA SER A 592 -1.02 -33.18 -12.24
C SER A 592 -2.25 -33.73 -12.98
N LEU A 593 -3.07 -32.83 -13.52
CA LEU A 593 -4.29 -33.18 -14.25
C LEU A 593 -4.25 -32.57 -15.65
N SER A 594 -4.74 -33.33 -16.63
CA SER A 594 -5.21 -32.75 -17.89
C SER A 594 -6.64 -32.26 -17.66
N VAL A 595 -6.88 -31.00 -17.99
CA VAL A 595 -8.13 -30.28 -17.74
C VAL A 595 -8.64 -29.69 -19.05
N ASP A 596 -9.82 -30.13 -19.47
CA ASP A 596 -10.54 -29.54 -20.60
C ASP A 596 -11.63 -28.63 -20.06
N VAL A 597 -11.57 -27.34 -20.37
CA VAL A 597 -12.60 -26.35 -20.01
C VAL A 597 -13.44 -26.07 -21.26
N GLY A 598 -14.58 -26.75 -21.36
CA GLY A 598 -15.39 -26.80 -22.57
C GLY A 598 -14.56 -27.19 -23.81
N SER A 599 -14.82 -26.52 -24.93
CA SER A 599 -13.96 -26.56 -26.13
C SER A 599 -12.94 -25.42 -26.18
N ALA A 600 -12.85 -24.60 -25.13
CA ALA A 600 -12.12 -23.33 -25.16
C ALA A 600 -10.67 -23.46 -24.71
N MET A 601 -10.36 -24.39 -23.80
CA MET A 601 -9.01 -24.56 -23.26
C MET A 601 -8.73 -26.03 -22.93
N HIS A 602 -7.57 -26.50 -23.37
CA HIS A 602 -6.95 -27.75 -22.92
C HIS A 602 -5.70 -27.40 -22.12
N ALA A 603 -5.59 -27.90 -20.89
CA ALA A 603 -4.52 -27.48 -20.00
C ALA A 603 -3.96 -28.63 -19.15
N LEU A 604 -2.64 -28.72 -19.09
CA LEU A 604 -1.95 -29.46 -18.03
C LEU A 604 -1.85 -28.57 -16.79
N VAL A 605 -2.56 -28.93 -15.73
CA VAL A 605 -2.56 -28.23 -14.45
C VAL A 605 -1.76 -29.03 -13.42
N GLU A 606 -0.72 -28.41 -12.87
CA GLU A 606 0.10 -28.97 -11.80
C GLU A 606 -0.09 -28.15 -10.52
N LEU A 607 -0.66 -28.75 -9.46
CA LEU A 607 -0.74 -28.12 -8.15
C LEU A 607 0.59 -28.33 -7.40
N LEU A 608 1.24 -27.24 -7.04
CA LEU A 608 2.62 -27.26 -6.52
C LEU A 608 2.70 -27.37 -4.99
N SER A 609 1.63 -27.03 -4.27
CA SER A 609 1.59 -27.15 -2.81
C SER A 609 1.69 -28.61 -2.37
N PRO A 610 2.39 -28.93 -1.26
CA PRO A 610 2.34 -30.25 -0.64
C PRO A 610 0.92 -30.68 -0.30
N ALA A 611 0.73 -31.99 -0.17
CA ALA A 611 -0.56 -32.61 0.13
C ALA A 611 -1.30 -32.02 1.34
N GLU A 612 -0.56 -31.75 2.41
CA GLU A 612 -1.08 -31.28 3.70
C GLU A 612 -1.59 -29.83 3.63
N ASP A 613 -0.94 -29.00 2.81
CA ASP A 613 -1.25 -27.57 2.66
C ASP A 613 -2.48 -27.32 1.77
N ARG A 614 -2.93 -28.32 0.99
CA ARG A 614 -4.07 -28.21 0.07
C ARG A 614 -5.45 -28.37 0.72
N TYR A 615 -5.51 -28.66 2.02
CA TYR A 615 -6.79 -28.85 2.75
C TYR A 615 -7.61 -27.55 2.81
N CYS A 616 -6.98 -26.46 3.25
CA CYS A 616 -7.59 -25.13 3.29
C CYS A 616 -6.54 -24.07 2.95
N PRO A 617 -5.99 -24.08 1.73
CA PRO A 617 -4.92 -23.17 1.34
C PRO A 617 -5.47 -21.76 1.19
N ASP A 618 -4.80 -20.76 1.73
CA ASP A 618 -5.02 -19.37 1.34
C ASP A 618 -4.45 -19.10 -0.07
N LEU A 619 -3.39 -19.83 -0.43
CA LEU A 619 -2.68 -19.76 -1.71
C LEU A 619 -2.54 -21.14 -2.36
N VAL A 620 -2.86 -21.20 -3.65
CA VAL A 620 -2.70 -22.39 -4.50
C VAL A 620 -1.72 -22.06 -5.63
N PRO A 621 -0.40 -22.19 -5.40
CA PRO A 621 0.59 -22.15 -6.46
C PRO A 621 0.38 -23.33 -7.43
N ALA A 622 0.33 -23.02 -8.72
CA ALA A 622 0.10 -23.97 -9.79
C ALA A 622 1.00 -23.68 -11.00
N ARG A 623 1.14 -24.67 -11.89
CA ARG A 623 1.54 -24.45 -13.28
C ARG A 623 0.39 -24.82 -14.19
N VAL A 624 0.12 -23.97 -15.17
CA VAL A 624 -0.86 -24.24 -16.23
C VAL A 624 -0.12 -24.19 -17.55
N ASN A 625 -0.03 -25.33 -18.24
CA ASN A 625 0.79 -25.50 -19.45
C ASN A 625 2.26 -25.05 -19.23
N GLY A 626 2.80 -25.33 -18.04
CA GLY A 626 4.15 -24.95 -17.62
C GLY A 626 4.29 -23.51 -17.10
N ALA A 627 3.35 -22.61 -17.40
CA ALA A 627 3.36 -21.23 -16.92
C ALA A 627 2.94 -21.14 -15.44
N PRO A 628 3.66 -20.40 -14.59
CA PRO A 628 3.31 -20.26 -13.18
C PRO A 628 2.03 -19.44 -13.01
N ALA A 629 1.19 -19.87 -12.06
CA ALA A 629 0.00 -19.14 -11.62
C ALA A 629 -0.17 -19.31 -10.11
N VAL A 630 -0.73 -18.31 -9.44
CA VAL A 630 -1.08 -18.39 -8.02
C VAL A 630 -2.54 -18.01 -7.89
N LEU A 631 -3.37 -18.97 -7.48
CA LEU A 631 -4.77 -18.74 -7.19
C LEU A 631 -4.93 -18.52 -5.68
N GLN A 632 -5.51 -17.40 -5.25
CA GLN A 632 -5.89 -17.26 -3.84
C GLN A 632 -7.29 -17.81 -3.60
N VAL A 633 -7.47 -18.44 -2.45
CA VAL A 633 -8.79 -18.82 -1.95
C VAL A 633 -9.21 -17.75 -0.93
N ILE A 634 -10.21 -16.94 -1.29
CA ILE A 634 -10.71 -15.84 -0.45
C ILE A 634 -11.74 -16.37 0.55
N LYS A 635 -12.68 -17.18 0.05
CA LYS A 635 -13.69 -17.89 0.85
C LYS A 635 -13.88 -19.28 0.28
N ARG A 636 -14.11 -20.28 1.13
CA ARG A 636 -14.36 -21.67 0.71
C ARG A 636 -15.59 -22.24 1.40
N TRP A 637 -16.37 -23.00 0.65
CA TRP A 637 -17.50 -23.81 1.14
C TRP A 637 -17.49 -25.18 0.44
N PRO A 638 -18.31 -26.17 0.85
CA PRO A 638 -18.20 -27.54 0.35
C PRO A 638 -18.30 -27.72 -1.18
N ARG A 639 -18.99 -26.81 -1.86
CA ARG A 639 -19.23 -26.84 -3.31
C ARG A 639 -18.66 -25.64 -4.05
N GLY A 640 -17.63 -24.99 -3.52
CA GLY A 640 -17.03 -23.85 -4.20
C GLY A 640 -16.38 -22.84 -3.29
N GLY A 641 -16.24 -21.62 -3.80
CA GLY A 641 -15.54 -20.56 -3.12
C GLY A 641 -15.59 -19.24 -3.87
N VAL A 642 -15.01 -18.22 -3.25
CA VAL A 642 -14.55 -17.02 -3.93
C VAL A 642 -13.05 -17.19 -4.13
N PHE A 643 -12.61 -17.11 -5.38
CA PHE A 643 -11.23 -17.30 -5.78
C PHE A 643 -10.69 -16.05 -6.45
N GLN A 644 -9.40 -15.76 -6.27
CA GLN A 644 -8.72 -14.62 -6.87
C GLN A 644 -7.58 -15.06 -7.78
N LEU A 645 -7.54 -14.54 -9.00
CA LEU A 645 -6.43 -14.69 -9.95
C LEU A 645 -6.12 -13.33 -10.58
N ASN A 646 -4.85 -12.92 -10.59
CA ASN A 646 -4.40 -11.65 -11.16
C ASN A 646 -5.17 -10.42 -10.63
N GLY A 647 -5.59 -10.48 -9.36
CA GLY A 647 -6.39 -9.45 -8.69
C GLY A 647 -7.90 -9.59 -8.86
N ALA A 648 -8.40 -10.24 -9.90
CA ALA A 648 -9.84 -10.40 -10.09
C ALA A 648 -10.40 -11.55 -9.26
N GLN A 649 -11.53 -11.31 -8.60
CA GLN A 649 -12.24 -12.29 -7.78
C GLN A 649 -13.48 -12.82 -8.50
N ARG A 650 -13.70 -14.13 -8.45
CA ARG A 650 -14.91 -14.77 -8.99
C ARG A 650 -15.49 -15.76 -8.01
N LYS A 651 -16.82 -15.84 -8.01
CA LYS A 651 -17.55 -16.89 -7.28
C LYS A 651 -17.64 -18.10 -8.19
N LEU A 652 -17.10 -19.23 -7.73
CA LEU A 652 -17.18 -20.49 -8.45
C LEU A 652 -17.99 -21.48 -7.61
N ILE A 653 -18.95 -22.14 -8.24
CA ILE A 653 -19.63 -23.32 -7.68
C ILE A 653 -19.15 -24.54 -8.46
N LEU A 654 -18.47 -25.45 -7.77
CA LEU A 654 -17.89 -26.66 -8.34
C LEU A 654 -18.68 -27.88 -7.89
N GLN A 655 -19.14 -28.66 -8.85
CA GLN A 655 -20.01 -29.80 -8.62
C GLN A 655 -19.85 -30.83 -9.73
N ARG A 656 -20.13 -32.10 -9.44
CA ARG A 656 -20.23 -33.12 -10.50
C ARG A 656 -21.38 -32.76 -11.43
N THR A 657 -21.26 -33.06 -12.73
CA THR A 657 -22.31 -32.77 -13.72
C THR A 657 -23.66 -33.35 -13.30
N THR A 658 -23.69 -34.59 -12.80
CA THR A 658 -24.92 -35.21 -12.28
C THR A 658 -25.54 -34.46 -11.09
N VAL A 659 -24.72 -33.84 -10.24
CA VAL A 659 -25.21 -33.00 -9.13
C VAL A 659 -25.75 -31.68 -9.68
N ALA A 660 -25.09 -31.09 -10.67
CA ALA A 660 -25.56 -29.87 -11.34
C ALA A 660 -26.95 -30.08 -11.98
N GLU A 661 -27.13 -31.20 -12.68
CA GLU A 661 -28.41 -31.60 -13.25
C GLU A 661 -29.49 -31.76 -12.19
N LEU A 662 -29.18 -32.32 -11.02
CA LEU A 662 -30.16 -32.47 -9.94
C LEU A 662 -30.49 -31.14 -9.22
N MET A 663 -29.56 -30.19 -9.23
CA MET A 663 -29.74 -28.89 -8.58
C MET A 663 -30.82 -28.03 -9.21
N GLN A 664 -31.18 -28.27 -10.47
CA GLN A 664 -32.30 -27.58 -11.11
C GLN A 664 -33.65 -27.84 -10.40
N TYR A 665 -33.74 -28.92 -9.61
CA TYR A 665 -34.91 -29.26 -8.83
C TYR A 665 -34.90 -28.66 -7.40
N MET A 666 -33.81 -28.02 -6.99
CA MET A 666 -33.75 -27.36 -5.69
C MET A 666 -34.57 -26.06 -5.72
N PRO A 667 -35.45 -25.82 -4.73
CA PRO A 667 -36.15 -24.55 -4.62
C PRO A 667 -35.16 -23.38 -4.53
N PRO A 668 -35.47 -22.22 -5.16
CA PRO A 668 -34.64 -21.03 -5.01
C PRO A 668 -34.58 -20.60 -3.54
N ALA A 669 -33.41 -20.15 -3.09
CA ALA A 669 -33.27 -19.60 -1.76
C ALA A 669 -34.15 -18.35 -1.62
N ALA A 670 -34.91 -18.24 -0.52
CA ALA A 670 -35.72 -17.07 -0.25
C ALA A 670 -34.81 -15.83 -0.15
N ALA A 671 -35.11 -14.79 -0.92
CA ALA A 671 -34.39 -13.52 -0.83
C ALA A 671 -34.58 -12.93 0.57
N ARG A 672 -33.49 -12.56 1.24
CA ARG A 672 -33.55 -11.76 2.47
C ARG A 672 -33.84 -10.32 2.08
N ASP A 673 -34.95 -9.78 2.55
CA ASP A 673 -35.32 -8.38 2.30
C ASP A 673 -34.46 -7.45 3.18
N ALA A 674 -33.54 -6.71 2.55
CA ALA A 674 -32.65 -5.75 3.21
C ALA A 674 -33.08 -4.28 2.97
N SER A 675 -34.21 -4.04 2.30
CA SER A 675 -34.63 -2.72 1.81
C SER A 675 -35.01 -1.70 2.90
N LYS A 676 -35.05 -2.11 4.18
CA LYS A 676 -35.58 -1.31 5.29
C LYS A 676 -34.53 -0.88 6.31
N GLN A 677 -33.24 -0.92 5.98
CA GLN A 677 -32.20 -0.55 6.93
C GLN A 677 -31.07 0.24 6.28
N ILE A 678 -30.60 1.26 6.98
CA ILE A 678 -29.31 1.89 6.73
C ILE A 678 -28.31 1.25 7.66
N VAL A 679 -27.26 0.69 7.06
CA VAL A 679 -26.12 0.13 7.78
C VAL A 679 -24.91 1.05 7.64
N ALA A 680 -23.96 0.95 8.56
CA ALA A 680 -22.72 1.70 8.47
C ALA A 680 -21.90 1.17 7.27
N PRO A 681 -21.61 1.98 6.24
CA PRO A 681 -20.89 1.50 5.07
C PRO A 681 -19.41 1.23 5.37
N MET A 682 -18.91 1.77 6.50
CA MET A 682 -17.55 1.64 6.99
C MET A 682 -17.53 1.84 8.51
N PRO A 683 -16.48 1.37 9.20
CA PRO A 683 -16.31 1.63 10.63
C PRO A 683 -15.94 3.09 10.87
N GLY A 684 -16.43 3.68 11.96
CA GLY A 684 -16.13 5.06 12.31
C GLY A 684 -16.84 5.56 13.55
N LEU A 685 -16.65 6.84 13.85
CA LEU A 685 -17.26 7.54 14.97
C LEU A 685 -18.48 8.31 14.47
N ILE A 686 -19.63 8.14 15.11
CA ILE A 686 -20.81 8.94 14.80
C ILE A 686 -20.60 10.37 15.29
N VAL A 687 -20.43 11.31 14.38
CA VAL A 687 -20.30 12.75 14.68
C VAL A 687 -21.66 13.37 14.93
N GLU A 688 -22.66 12.92 14.19
CA GLU A 688 -24.02 13.43 14.25
C GLU A 688 -25.03 12.34 13.88
N ALA A 689 -26.14 12.26 14.61
CA ALA A 689 -27.29 11.44 14.27
C ALA A 689 -28.46 12.39 14.05
N ASN A 690 -28.79 12.66 12.79
CA ASN A 690 -29.73 13.70 12.37
C ASN A 690 -31.18 13.19 12.31
N ALA A 691 -31.35 11.87 12.16
CA ALA A 691 -32.65 11.24 12.17
C ALA A 691 -33.11 10.88 13.59
N THR A 692 -34.41 11.03 13.84
CA THR A 692 -35.07 10.65 15.09
C THR A 692 -36.13 9.58 14.86
N GLU A 693 -36.41 8.75 15.88
CA GLU A 693 -37.45 7.73 15.78
C GLU A 693 -38.81 8.36 15.49
N GLY A 694 -39.53 7.83 14.49
CA GLY A 694 -40.82 8.32 14.03
C GLY A 694 -40.75 9.47 13.01
N GLN A 695 -39.56 10.00 12.70
CA GLN A 695 -39.38 11.05 11.69
C GLN A 695 -39.60 10.50 10.27
N THR A 696 -40.33 11.25 9.45
CA THR A 696 -40.41 10.99 8.00
C THR A 696 -39.24 11.67 7.32
N VAL A 697 -38.48 10.92 6.54
CA VAL A 697 -37.33 11.41 5.77
C VAL A 697 -37.58 11.26 4.28
N ILE A 698 -37.04 12.17 3.48
CA ILE A 698 -37.11 12.13 2.01
C ILE A 698 -35.81 11.54 1.42
N PRO A 699 -35.85 10.97 0.19
CA PRO A 699 -34.63 10.51 -0.47
C PRO A 699 -33.56 11.61 -0.53
N GLY A 700 -32.32 11.28 -0.19
CA GLY A 700 -31.18 12.20 -0.16
C GLY A 700 -31.04 13.02 1.13
N GLU A 701 -32.00 12.95 2.06
CA GLU A 701 -31.89 13.60 3.36
C GLU A 701 -30.79 12.97 4.22
N ALA A 702 -30.02 13.79 4.94
CA ALA A 702 -28.90 13.32 5.76
C ALA A 702 -29.41 12.70 7.06
N ILE A 703 -29.03 11.45 7.32
CA ILE A 703 -29.52 10.65 8.45
C ILE A 703 -28.46 10.54 9.54
N VAL A 704 -27.22 10.22 9.18
CA VAL A 704 -26.10 10.03 10.11
C VAL A 704 -24.84 10.61 9.47
N VAL A 705 -24.05 11.33 10.25
CA VAL A 705 -22.70 11.78 9.87
C VAL A 705 -21.70 10.92 10.62
N LEU A 706 -20.93 10.14 9.87
CA LEU A 706 -19.90 9.25 10.37
C LEU A 706 -18.53 9.82 10.02
N GLU A 707 -17.63 9.91 11.00
CA GLU A 707 -16.24 10.28 10.79
C GLU A 707 -15.36 9.04 10.87
N ALA A 708 -14.62 8.82 9.79
CA ALA A 708 -13.57 7.84 9.74
C ALA A 708 -12.33 8.50 9.15
N MET A 709 -11.18 8.34 9.82
CA MET A 709 -9.90 8.76 9.28
C MET A 709 -9.84 10.24 8.86
N LYS A 710 -10.45 11.12 9.67
CA LYS A 710 -10.55 12.58 9.47
C LYS A 710 -11.38 13.02 8.26
N MET A 711 -12.18 12.12 7.69
CA MET A 711 -13.18 12.48 6.71
C MET A 711 -14.57 12.20 7.26
N GLN A 712 -15.46 13.18 7.12
CA GLN A 712 -16.87 13.03 7.44
C GLN A 712 -17.61 12.49 6.22
N ASN A 713 -18.30 11.38 6.40
CA ASN A 713 -19.18 10.77 5.43
C ASN A 713 -20.62 10.96 5.90
N VAL A 714 -21.40 11.65 5.07
CA VAL A 714 -22.82 11.90 5.34
C VAL A 714 -23.63 10.78 4.73
N LEU A 715 -24.21 9.92 5.57
CA LEU A 715 -25.11 8.86 5.16
C LEU A 715 -26.49 9.45 4.92
N ARG A 716 -27.03 9.20 3.73
CA ARG A 716 -28.31 9.75 3.26
C ARG A 716 -29.32 8.63 3.10
N ALA A 717 -30.60 8.97 3.20
CA ALA A 717 -31.67 8.03 2.92
C ALA A 717 -31.73 7.73 1.41
N ASP A 718 -31.58 6.45 1.03
CA ASP A 718 -31.72 6.02 -0.38
C ASP A 718 -33.16 6.11 -0.87
N THR A 719 -34.13 5.88 0.03
CA THR A 719 -35.56 5.97 -0.23
C THR A 719 -36.25 6.79 0.85
N GLY A 720 -37.37 7.43 0.50
CA GLY A 720 -38.18 8.18 1.46
C GLY A 720 -38.99 7.20 2.31
N GLY A 721 -39.05 7.45 3.61
CA GLY A 721 -39.69 6.52 4.54
C GLY A 721 -39.76 7.07 5.96
N LYS A 722 -40.50 6.37 6.82
CA LYS A 722 -40.58 6.72 8.24
C LYS A 722 -39.59 5.91 9.04
N VAL A 723 -38.79 6.59 9.84
CA VAL A 723 -37.78 5.97 10.70
C VAL A 723 -38.47 5.18 11.81
N LYS A 724 -38.26 3.87 11.84
CA LYS A 724 -38.79 2.96 12.86
C LYS A 724 -37.94 2.99 14.14
N SER A 725 -36.62 2.90 13.99
CA SER A 725 -35.68 2.92 15.13
C SER A 725 -34.31 3.46 14.71
N VAL A 726 -33.64 4.14 15.65
CA VAL A 726 -32.28 4.65 15.49
C VAL A 726 -31.39 3.97 16.53
N HIS A 727 -30.38 3.24 16.08
CA HIS A 727 -29.56 2.36 16.90
C HIS A 727 -28.24 3.00 17.35
N VAL A 728 -28.00 4.25 16.99
CA VAL A 728 -26.73 4.94 17.22
C VAL A 728 -26.91 6.36 17.74
N ARG A 729 -25.92 6.86 18.47
CA ARG A 729 -25.85 8.20 19.06
C ARG A 729 -24.52 8.86 18.72
N LYS A 730 -24.48 10.19 18.81
CA LYS A 730 -23.23 10.95 18.70
C LYS A 730 -22.19 10.43 19.70
N GLY A 731 -20.99 10.12 19.21
CA GLY A 731 -19.88 9.57 19.97
C GLY A 731 -19.80 8.04 19.94
N ASP A 732 -20.79 7.34 19.39
CA ASP A 732 -20.73 5.88 19.25
C ASP A 732 -19.72 5.47 18.17
N VAL A 733 -19.02 4.37 18.42
CA VAL A 733 -18.13 3.73 17.45
C VAL A 733 -18.88 2.57 16.82
N VAL A 734 -18.97 2.58 15.49
CA VAL A 734 -19.68 1.57 14.69
C VAL A 734 -18.71 0.82 13.79
N SER A 735 -19.06 -0.43 13.46
CA SER A 735 -18.36 -1.29 12.50
C SER A 735 -19.10 -1.36 11.16
N THR A 736 -18.43 -1.88 10.12
CA THR A 736 -19.07 -2.11 8.81
C THR A 736 -20.30 -3.00 8.97
N ASP A 737 -21.37 -2.64 8.27
CA ASP A 737 -22.66 -3.31 8.23
C ASP A 737 -23.46 -3.28 9.56
N ASP A 738 -23.00 -2.54 10.58
CA ASP A 738 -23.80 -2.27 11.77
C ASP A 738 -25.07 -1.51 11.39
N VAL A 739 -26.23 -1.99 11.86
CA VAL A 739 -27.51 -1.34 11.59
C VAL A 739 -27.56 -0.01 12.33
N LEU A 740 -27.65 1.09 11.59
CA LEU A 740 -27.72 2.44 12.14
C LEU A 740 -29.17 2.87 12.32
N VAL A 741 -29.98 2.68 11.28
CA VAL A 741 -31.38 3.13 11.23
C VAL A 741 -32.21 2.08 10.52
N ILE A 742 -33.40 1.79 11.05
CA ILE A 742 -34.39 0.92 10.42
C ILE A 742 -35.59 1.77 9.99
N PHE A 743 -36.11 1.55 8.80
CA PHE A 743 -37.32 2.14 8.24
C PHE A 743 -38.52 1.18 8.37
N GLU A 744 -39.74 1.73 8.36
CA GLU A 744 -40.99 0.98 8.48
C GLU A 744 -41.26 -0.02 7.34
#